data_AF-A0A5T2E4H5-F1
#
_entry.id   AF-A0A5T2E4H5-F1
#
_cell.length_a   1.000
_cell.length_b   1.000
_cell.length_c   1.000
_cell.angle_alpha   90.00
_cell.angle_beta   90.00
_cell.angle_gamma   90.00
#
_symmetry.space_group_name_H-M   'P 1'
#
loop_
_entity.id
_entity.type
_entity.pdbx_description
1 polymer ?
#
loop_
_entity_poly.entity_id
_entity_poly.type
_entity_poly.pdbx_seq_one_letter_code
_entity_poly.pdbx_strand_id
1 'polypeptide(L)'
;AATVDVSATENGNGGTAVLWSDDYTNFRGTVLAKGGAKSGDGGRVETSSHRNLQASGAVDASARAGHGGEWLLDPTDVTIVGAGADTGIDSATADGTDIFTPTASGGQILNSSIVNQLNAGTSVTVKTSGTDTDGETGNITVNANIIKTAGTDAKLTLLADNNISTGDNVSIGATTGKLNLDLLAGNTTNNASISLGKFINISLNGGDLLADAGNSASGVSLTFMNNGKIKGGNVTLNLSRGLGGYAYNVNADNDLTINGSVTGSTGWGAVLGFTAGGKLAMNSPGSISLQANDPGNGGGRVLISGDKGVTLNAAAGTVTLNAAKAATNGVNITSGNGAVSITNMVQDGSNGMTLTNANISSKDGIVLNGTTFWGQAVVMSGVNLTTGGDVDITGLAKNLTTGGLGAASSSGVQLSGSNISSTGGNITLTGTAGTDVSHPSISSLQVSNSTLTTNNALTLNGTTETTTGVKVTGSTLSAATLNVNGVARVQGTGFSLATSQLLGGLADLTNVSLSSAGSAAGAQNVLDNSIVNDANRDTLLAKRIENMTSVEMNGTAIFDDSAKSDKGWTHDYSSVDTPNGGWIFNNTSVTAGGDVNLKGVAFTNATVTVSNGSLTLDNGGAVPLTGTTVTVNDGAVSVHSGGGNIDLTKGNISAKRDITLKTDNGTVLISGTNATVKANITSSDGDIMITGNSGNSMGVRLVNANLTSINMSINGSAIGGSNDDMASFGAVSLFGADEFHVANTGHGEMNGYVNNYLDLTRNGAIVIGQIFAGGDTNVVFDGSFDIKGDAFTTGAKPSSTYDIFFNNGSSSITFKGGKSSMTSCSHGVYTRFSAYSATHTTNFILDGADFGFNVLSETAPNPGLSMVGTSEVNKYSSGFAFSGNGNAQLNIHTNSPEEAIYLNRLTNKDLLGNFSLNVTNDIGDAIVMLGHTAVNLVNATITGISGTGAGFRLESTDKSNVSLGNNTITGISKTGSGIQLIGNNITLSNGTLNGTTTSGNGSGVVLTGGSNYTLDGVSVTGTAAAGSGIAVNGTLTVNNGTVVKGLATGGGNG
;
A
#
# COMPACT_ATOMS: atom_id res chain seq x y z
N ALA A 1 -71.91 14.28 -12.64
CA ALA A 1 -70.51 14.60 -12.35
C ALA A 1 -69.66 13.39 -12.73
N ALA A 2 -68.42 13.58 -13.21
CA ALA A 2 -67.51 12.46 -13.42
C ALA A 2 -67.01 11.97 -12.05
N THR A 3 -66.99 10.65 -11.84
CA THR A 3 -66.55 10.04 -10.57
C THR A 3 -65.44 9.03 -10.83
N VAL A 4 -64.36 9.12 -10.06
CA VAL A 4 -63.31 8.11 -9.96
C VAL A 4 -63.42 7.47 -8.58
N ASP A 5 -63.75 6.19 -8.51
CA ASP A 5 -63.86 5.47 -7.23
C ASP A 5 -62.79 4.39 -7.17
N VAL A 6 -61.81 4.61 -6.29
CA VAL A 6 -60.72 3.71 -5.94
C VAL A 6 -60.86 3.21 -4.50
N SER A 7 -62.05 3.30 -3.90
CA SER A 7 -62.29 2.85 -2.52
C SER A 7 -62.16 1.33 -2.37
N ALA A 8 -61.65 0.88 -1.23
CA ALA A 8 -61.75 -0.51 -0.83
C ALA A 8 -63.17 -0.84 -0.33
N THR A 9 -63.64 -2.06 -0.59
CA THR A 9 -65.02 -2.46 -0.29
C THR A 9 -65.17 -3.01 1.15
N GLU A 10 -64.69 -4.22 1.43
CA GLU A 10 -64.78 -4.83 2.77
C GLU A 10 -63.50 -4.67 3.60
N ASN A 11 -62.35 -5.11 3.09
CA ASN A 11 -61.07 -5.10 3.79
C ASN A 11 -59.97 -4.58 2.84
N GLY A 12 -59.16 -3.64 3.30
CA GLY A 12 -58.02 -3.08 2.54
C GLY A 12 -57.99 -1.56 2.56
N ASN A 13 -56.82 -0.98 2.25
CA ASN A 13 -56.68 0.47 2.16
C ASN A 13 -57.36 1.01 0.90
N GLY A 14 -57.84 2.24 0.93
CA GLY A 14 -58.29 2.94 -0.27
C GLY A 14 -57.16 3.04 -1.29
N GLY A 15 -57.52 2.97 -2.58
CA GLY A 15 -56.58 3.05 -3.70
C GLY A 15 -56.06 4.46 -3.97
N THR A 16 -55.18 4.58 -4.98
CA THR A 16 -54.60 5.87 -5.40
C THR A 16 -55.23 6.36 -6.70
N ALA A 17 -55.62 7.63 -6.75
CA ALA A 17 -56.13 8.29 -7.96
C ALA A 17 -55.33 9.57 -8.25
N VAL A 18 -54.70 9.64 -9.43
CA VAL A 18 -53.88 10.79 -9.87
C VAL A 18 -54.48 11.39 -11.13
N LEU A 19 -54.84 12.67 -11.09
CA LEU A 19 -55.31 13.46 -12.21
C LEU A 19 -54.31 14.58 -12.49
N TRP A 20 -53.60 14.50 -13.62
CA TRP A 20 -52.58 15.50 -13.97
C TRP A 20 -52.66 15.93 -15.45
N SER A 21 -52.12 17.09 -15.79
CA SER A 21 -51.99 17.58 -17.18
C SER A 21 -50.78 18.50 -17.36
N ASP A 22 -50.34 18.73 -18.60
CA ASP A 22 -49.26 19.69 -18.87
C ASP A 22 -49.73 21.15 -18.93
N ASP A 23 -50.91 21.43 -19.47
CA ASP A 23 -51.36 22.81 -19.72
C ASP A 23 -52.49 23.30 -18.81
N TYR A 24 -53.47 22.45 -18.48
CA TYR A 24 -54.63 22.86 -17.69
C TYR A 24 -55.43 21.67 -17.14
N THR A 25 -55.49 21.53 -15.81
CA THR A 25 -56.35 20.54 -15.12
C THR A 25 -57.54 21.24 -14.49
N ASN A 26 -58.76 21.00 -14.98
CA ASN A 26 -60.00 21.50 -14.38
C ASN A 26 -60.75 20.38 -13.68
N PHE A 27 -60.39 20.09 -12.43
CA PHE A 27 -61.01 19.03 -11.65
C PHE A 27 -62.30 19.53 -10.97
N ARG A 28 -63.47 19.08 -11.47
CA ARG A 28 -64.80 19.39 -10.90
C ARG A 28 -65.60 18.13 -10.51
N GLY A 29 -65.00 16.96 -10.64
CA GLY A 29 -65.63 15.66 -10.41
C GLY A 29 -65.60 15.22 -8.94
N THR A 30 -65.88 13.95 -8.69
CA THR A 30 -65.74 13.34 -7.36
C THR A 30 -64.68 12.24 -7.40
N VAL A 31 -63.75 12.21 -6.46
CA VAL A 31 -62.85 11.07 -6.25
C VAL A 31 -63.13 10.42 -4.91
N LEU A 32 -63.41 9.12 -4.90
CA LEU A 32 -63.61 8.34 -3.69
C LEU A 32 -62.40 7.40 -3.52
N ALA A 33 -61.74 7.45 -2.37
CA ALA A 33 -60.58 6.63 -2.05
C ALA A 33 -60.71 6.10 -0.62
N LYS A 34 -61.86 5.52 -0.27
CA LYS A 34 -62.13 5.13 1.12
C LYS A 34 -61.44 3.84 1.53
N GLY A 35 -61.06 3.74 2.81
CA GLY A 35 -60.65 2.47 3.41
C GLY A 35 -61.82 1.50 3.53
N GLY A 36 -61.53 0.19 3.51
CA GLY A 36 -62.53 -0.87 3.56
C GLY A 36 -63.40 -0.82 4.81
N ALA A 37 -64.67 -1.20 4.69
CA ALA A 37 -65.66 -1.02 5.75
C ALA A 37 -65.37 -1.77 7.08
N LYS A 38 -64.53 -2.83 7.03
CA LYS A 38 -64.12 -3.66 8.17
C LYS A 38 -62.66 -3.44 8.59
N SER A 39 -61.76 -3.05 7.69
CA SER A 39 -60.34 -2.74 8.00
C SER A 39 -59.67 -1.98 6.85
N GLY A 40 -58.67 -1.17 7.16
CA GLY A 40 -57.80 -0.48 6.20
C GLY A 40 -57.93 1.05 6.24
N ASP A 41 -56.84 1.73 5.87
CA ASP A 41 -56.72 3.19 5.85
C ASP A 41 -57.33 3.79 4.57
N GLY A 42 -57.58 5.10 4.57
CA GLY A 42 -57.98 5.84 3.40
C GLY A 42 -56.87 5.86 2.35
N GLY A 43 -57.26 6.01 1.10
CA GLY A 43 -56.39 6.06 -0.07
C GLY A 43 -55.87 7.45 -0.37
N ARG A 44 -55.11 7.60 -1.46
CA ARG A 44 -54.47 8.87 -1.83
C ARG A 44 -55.07 9.42 -3.12
N VAL A 45 -55.39 10.71 -3.14
CA VAL A 45 -55.81 11.43 -4.34
C VAL A 45 -54.80 12.52 -4.64
N GLU A 46 -54.44 12.68 -5.90
CA GLU A 46 -53.56 13.74 -6.37
C GLU A 46 -54.19 14.40 -7.58
N THR A 47 -54.31 15.72 -7.56
CA THR A 47 -54.78 16.51 -8.69
C THR A 47 -53.74 17.59 -8.94
N SER A 48 -53.13 17.60 -10.13
CA SER A 48 -52.03 18.48 -10.51
C SER A 48 -52.13 18.98 -11.96
N SER A 49 -51.37 19.98 -12.34
CA SER A 49 -51.14 20.51 -13.68
C SER A 49 -49.75 21.15 -13.74
N HIS A 50 -49.00 20.98 -14.82
CA HIS A 50 -47.71 21.66 -14.97
C HIS A 50 -47.86 23.18 -15.17
N ARG A 51 -49.04 23.66 -15.57
CA ARG A 51 -49.31 25.09 -15.75
C ARG A 51 -50.45 25.64 -14.91
N ASN A 52 -51.62 25.01 -14.88
CA ASN A 52 -52.81 25.60 -14.25
C ASN A 52 -53.79 24.52 -13.77
N LEU A 53 -53.95 24.38 -12.45
CA LEU A 53 -54.96 23.52 -11.83
C LEU A 53 -56.11 24.35 -11.25
N GLN A 54 -57.33 24.03 -11.66
CA GLN A 54 -58.57 24.46 -11.03
C GLN A 54 -59.27 23.25 -10.42
N ALA A 55 -59.07 23.03 -9.12
CA ALA A 55 -59.67 21.93 -8.38
C ALA A 55 -60.88 22.41 -7.54
N SER A 56 -62.09 22.28 -8.07
CA SER A 56 -63.35 22.54 -7.36
C SER A 56 -64.22 21.29 -7.19
N GLY A 57 -63.64 20.10 -7.41
CA GLY A 57 -64.28 18.80 -7.21
C GLY A 57 -64.28 18.37 -5.75
N ALA A 58 -64.87 17.21 -5.47
CA ALA A 58 -64.95 16.64 -4.12
C ALA A 58 -64.08 15.39 -3.99
N VAL A 59 -63.31 15.28 -2.91
CA VAL A 59 -62.52 14.08 -2.58
C VAL A 59 -62.98 13.49 -1.26
N ASP A 60 -63.19 12.18 -1.21
CA ASP A 60 -63.52 11.44 0.01
C ASP A 60 -62.58 10.24 0.17
N ALA A 61 -61.49 10.46 0.89
CA ALA A 61 -60.51 9.46 1.27
C ALA A 61 -60.71 8.97 2.72
N SER A 62 -61.92 9.07 3.26
CA SER A 62 -62.18 8.67 4.66
C SER A 62 -62.01 7.17 4.88
N ALA A 63 -61.67 6.76 6.10
CA ALA A 63 -61.70 5.36 6.52
C ALA A 63 -62.48 5.23 7.83
N ARG A 64 -63.39 4.24 7.89
CA ARG A 64 -64.20 3.99 9.09
C ARG A 64 -63.47 3.17 10.15
N ALA A 65 -62.52 2.34 9.73
CA ALA A 65 -61.82 1.36 10.56
C ALA A 65 -60.28 1.53 10.52
N GLY A 66 -59.78 2.63 9.94
CA GLY A 66 -58.37 2.98 9.80
C GLY A 66 -58.19 4.51 9.77
N HIS A 67 -56.99 5.00 9.45
CA HIS A 67 -56.69 6.42 9.33
C HIS A 67 -57.25 7.00 8.02
N GLY A 68 -57.70 8.27 8.01
CA GLY A 68 -58.13 8.94 6.77
C GLY A 68 -56.97 9.12 5.79
N GLY A 69 -57.28 9.13 4.49
CA GLY A 69 -56.32 9.26 3.40
C GLY A 69 -56.06 10.71 2.96
N GLU A 70 -55.20 10.89 1.96
CA GLU A 70 -54.62 12.19 1.58
C GLU A 70 -55.20 12.73 0.26
N TRP A 71 -55.32 14.06 0.14
CA TRP A 71 -55.55 14.74 -1.14
C TRP A 71 -54.45 15.78 -1.39
N LEU A 72 -53.65 15.58 -2.44
CA LEU A 72 -52.55 16.44 -2.85
C LEU A 72 -52.95 17.34 -4.03
N LEU A 73 -52.57 18.61 -3.92
CA LEU A 73 -52.76 19.68 -4.91
C LEU A 73 -51.40 20.30 -5.24
N ASP A 74 -51.27 20.93 -6.41
CA ASP A 74 -50.09 21.76 -6.69
C ASP A 74 -50.01 22.96 -5.74
N PRO A 75 -48.81 23.31 -5.24
CA PRO A 75 -48.65 24.30 -4.18
C PRO A 75 -48.37 25.73 -4.67
N THR A 76 -48.76 26.73 -3.87
CA THR A 76 -48.64 28.18 -4.16
C THR A 76 -47.66 28.84 -3.18
N ASP A 77 -46.82 29.76 -3.67
CA ASP A 77 -45.80 30.45 -2.89
C ASP A 77 -46.43 31.43 -1.86
N VAL A 78 -45.81 31.55 -0.69
CA VAL A 78 -46.21 32.46 0.39
C VAL A 78 -45.05 33.35 0.79
N THR A 79 -45.26 34.67 0.82
CA THR A 79 -44.28 35.65 1.31
C THR A 79 -44.79 36.35 2.57
N ILE A 80 -44.01 36.30 3.65
CA ILE A 80 -44.28 37.07 4.88
C ILE A 80 -43.61 38.44 4.76
N VAL A 81 -44.41 39.51 4.79
CA VAL A 81 -43.99 40.90 4.56
C VAL A 81 -44.17 41.76 5.81
N GLY A 82 -43.47 42.89 5.88
CA GLY A 82 -43.49 43.80 7.04
C GLY A 82 -44.41 45.01 6.90
N ALA A 83 -44.97 45.22 5.72
CA ALA A 83 -45.88 46.32 5.40
C ALA A 83 -46.83 45.91 4.27
N GLY A 84 -47.97 46.59 4.16
CA GLY A 84 -49.04 46.24 3.21
C GLY A 84 -50.24 45.61 3.92
N ALA A 85 -50.95 44.73 3.22
CA ALA A 85 -52.09 43.98 3.74
C ALA A 85 -51.95 42.50 3.37
N ASP A 86 -52.68 41.63 4.05
CA ASP A 86 -52.80 40.23 3.65
C ASP A 86 -53.48 40.15 2.26
N THR A 87 -52.85 39.48 1.29
CA THR A 87 -53.39 39.33 -0.07
C THR A 87 -53.19 37.92 -0.60
N GLY A 88 -54.20 37.34 -1.26
CA GLY A 88 -54.08 35.99 -1.83
C GLY A 88 -53.87 34.89 -0.78
N ILE A 89 -54.32 35.13 0.46
CA ILE A 89 -54.24 34.21 1.61
C ILE A 89 -55.61 34.17 2.30
N ASP A 90 -56.01 32.99 2.78
CA ASP A 90 -57.22 32.86 3.60
C ASP A 90 -57.02 33.53 4.97
N SER A 91 -58.05 34.20 5.48
CA SER A 91 -57.98 34.84 6.78
C SER A 91 -58.16 33.80 7.88
N ALA A 92 -57.04 33.37 8.48
CA ALA A 92 -57.02 32.42 9.59
C ALA A 92 -57.84 32.84 10.83
N THR A 93 -58.28 34.11 10.90
CA THR A 93 -59.17 34.63 11.95
C THR A 93 -60.66 34.40 11.66
N ALA A 94 -61.04 34.13 10.41
CA ALA A 94 -62.42 34.00 9.99
C ALA A 94 -62.95 32.56 10.06
N ASP A 95 -62.08 31.56 9.91
CA ASP A 95 -62.40 30.13 9.94
C ASP A 95 -62.05 29.46 11.29
N GLY A 96 -61.29 30.14 12.15
CA GLY A 96 -60.89 29.67 13.48
C GLY A 96 -59.88 28.52 13.45
N THR A 97 -59.21 28.29 12.32
CA THR A 97 -58.25 27.17 12.17
C THR A 97 -56.82 27.56 12.53
N ASP A 98 -56.49 28.86 12.51
CA ASP A 98 -55.14 29.39 12.69
C ASP A 98 -54.11 28.84 11.67
N ILE A 99 -54.62 28.40 10.51
CA ILE A 99 -53.85 27.91 9.37
C ILE A 99 -53.94 28.93 8.24
N PHE A 100 -52.82 29.56 7.89
CA PHE A 100 -52.73 30.41 6.71
C PHE A 100 -52.41 29.56 5.48
N THR A 101 -53.28 29.66 4.48
CA THR A 101 -53.17 28.93 3.21
C THR A 101 -53.35 29.90 2.05
N PRO A 102 -52.53 29.85 0.99
CA PRO A 102 -52.70 30.70 -0.18
C PRO A 102 -54.00 30.38 -0.92
N THR A 103 -54.68 31.43 -1.38
CA THR A 103 -55.93 31.39 -2.16
C THR A 103 -55.78 31.99 -3.56
N ALA A 104 -54.60 32.54 -3.88
CA ALA A 104 -54.21 33.06 -5.19
C ALA A 104 -52.68 33.23 -5.27
N SER A 105 -52.16 33.44 -6.49
CA SER A 105 -50.74 33.71 -6.75
C SER A 105 -50.26 34.95 -6.00
N GLY A 106 -49.01 34.91 -5.55
CA GLY A 106 -48.39 35.98 -4.79
C GLY A 106 -49.00 36.12 -3.40
N GLY A 107 -49.28 35.00 -2.72
CA GLY A 107 -49.79 34.99 -1.36
C GLY A 107 -48.89 35.80 -0.41
N GLN A 108 -49.43 36.85 0.20
CA GLN A 108 -48.73 37.71 1.15
C GLN A 108 -49.40 37.68 2.51
N ILE A 109 -48.59 37.43 3.54
CA ILE A 109 -49.01 37.50 4.94
C ILE A 109 -48.23 38.62 5.62
N LEU A 110 -48.94 39.55 6.24
CA LEU A 110 -48.34 40.57 7.07
C LEU A 110 -47.84 39.93 8.37
N ASN A 111 -46.59 40.20 8.73
CA ASN A 111 -45.96 39.65 9.95
C ASN A 111 -46.78 39.96 11.22
N SER A 112 -47.46 41.11 11.29
CA SER A 112 -48.32 41.47 12.42
C SER A 112 -49.53 40.56 12.55
N SER A 113 -50.08 40.02 11.45
CA SER A 113 -51.20 39.07 11.48
C SER A 113 -50.78 37.79 12.21
N ILE A 114 -49.58 37.27 11.91
CA ILE A 114 -48.99 36.12 12.62
C ILE A 114 -48.70 36.47 14.08
N VAL A 115 -48.05 37.61 14.34
CA VAL A 115 -47.64 38.02 15.70
C VAL A 115 -48.85 38.23 16.61
N ASN A 116 -49.97 38.75 16.11
CA ASN A 116 -51.19 38.94 16.89
C ASN A 116 -51.76 37.60 17.40
N GLN A 117 -51.82 36.58 16.53
CA GLN A 117 -52.27 35.24 16.93
C GLN A 117 -51.32 34.61 17.95
N LEU A 118 -50.01 34.69 17.71
CA LEU A 118 -49.00 34.20 18.66
C LEU A 118 -49.10 34.91 20.02
N ASN A 119 -49.33 36.23 20.03
CA ASN A 119 -49.51 37.02 21.25
C ASN A 119 -50.79 36.67 22.03
N ALA A 120 -51.81 36.12 21.35
CA ALA A 120 -53.01 35.58 21.98
C ALA A 120 -52.79 34.20 22.62
N GLY A 121 -51.61 33.59 22.42
CA GLY A 121 -51.28 32.23 22.89
C GLY A 121 -51.66 31.13 21.88
N THR A 122 -52.04 31.52 20.67
CA THR A 122 -52.48 30.60 19.61
C THR A 122 -51.31 30.13 18.77
N SER A 123 -51.29 28.85 18.40
CA SER A 123 -50.29 28.30 17.49
C SER A 123 -50.69 28.52 16.04
N VAL A 124 -49.73 28.96 15.21
CA VAL A 124 -49.96 29.36 13.82
C VAL A 124 -49.28 28.37 12.89
N THR A 125 -49.97 27.94 11.83
CA THR A 125 -49.35 27.20 10.72
C THR A 125 -49.47 28.00 9.43
N VAL A 126 -48.35 28.23 8.75
CA VAL A 126 -48.32 28.77 7.38
C VAL A 126 -47.97 27.62 6.46
N LYS A 127 -48.84 27.32 5.49
CA LYS A 127 -48.61 26.26 4.50
C LYS A 127 -48.81 26.76 3.08
N THR A 128 -48.15 26.11 2.12
CA THR A 128 -48.23 26.45 0.68
C THR A 128 -49.25 25.61 -0.09
N SER A 129 -49.77 24.53 0.52
CA SER A 129 -50.78 23.67 -0.08
C SER A 129 -52.18 24.31 0.04
N GLY A 130 -52.57 25.02 -1.04
CA GLY A 130 -53.80 25.80 -1.20
C GLY A 130 -54.39 25.70 -2.62
N THR A 131 -54.99 26.78 -3.13
CA THR A 131 -55.40 26.86 -4.54
C THR A 131 -54.17 27.03 -5.44
N ASP A 132 -53.97 26.12 -6.40
CA ASP A 132 -52.88 26.18 -7.37
C ASP A 132 -52.92 27.44 -8.25
N THR A 133 -51.74 27.98 -8.58
CA THR A 133 -51.59 29.11 -9.50
C THR A 133 -50.30 29.05 -10.32
N ASP A 134 -50.40 29.46 -11.58
CA ASP A 134 -49.36 29.32 -12.60
C ASP A 134 -47.95 29.78 -12.18
N GLY A 135 -46.97 28.86 -12.29
CA GLY A 135 -45.53 29.17 -12.19
C GLY A 135 -44.95 29.24 -10.78
N GLU A 136 -45.76 28.96 -9.75
CA GLU A 136 -45.30 28.90 -8.36
C GLU A 136 -44.85 27.48 -7.98
N THR A 137 -44.07 27.35 -6.91
CA THR A 137 -43.45 26.05 -6.56
C THR A 137 -43.72 25.63 -5.13
N GLY A 138 -44.48 26.40 -4.36
CA GLY A 138 -44.77 26.14 -2.96
C GLY A 138 -43.65 26.54 -2.01
N ASN A 139 -43.01 27.69 -2.23
CA ASN A 139 -42.01 28.24 -1.33
C ASN A 139 -42.63 29.11 -0.24
N ILE A 140 -42.04 29.11 0.96
CA ILE A 140 -42.30 30.13 1.99
C ILE A 140 -41.09 31.07 2.08
N THR A 141 -41.31 32.38 1.92
CA THR A 141 -40.27 33.41 2.05
C THR A 141 -40.58 34.36 3.20
N VAL A 142 -39.69 34.46 4.19
CA VAL A 142 -39.86 35.34 5.36
C VAL A 142 -38.99 36.59 5.22
N ASN A 143 -39.60 37.72 4.85
CA ASN A 143 -38.90 39.00 4.63
C ASN A 143 -39.10 40.01 5.77
N ALA A 144 -39.76 39.61 6.86
CA ALA A 144 -40.07 40.48 7.98
C ALA A 144 -39.95 39.78 9.32
N ASN A 145 -39.72 40.55 10.37
CA ASN A 145 -39.54 40.04 11.72
C ASN A 145 -40.85 39.45 12.28
N ILE A 146 -40.78 38.27 12.87
CA ILE A 146 -41.89 37.63 13.59
C ILE A 146 -41.49 37.50 15.06
N ILE A 147 -41.89 38.47 15.88
CA ILE A 147 -41.50 38.53 17.29
C ILE A 147 -42.74 38.52 18.18
N LYS A 148 -42.96 37.39 18.86
CA LYS A 148 -44.00 37.24 19.90
C LYS A 148 -43.59 38.01 21.16
N THR A 149 -44.44 38.90 21.65
CA THR A 149 -44.13 39.83 22.76
C THR A 149 -45.06 39.74 23.96
N ALA A 150 -46.18 39.00 23.87
CA ALA A 150 -47.16 38.80 24.95
C ALA A 150 -47.77 37.38 24.90
N GLY A 151 -48.61 37.03 25.89
CA GLY A 151 -49.36 35.77 25.92
C GLY A 151 -48.58 34.54 26.44
N THR A 152 -49.26 33.41 26.53
CA THR A 152 -48.69 32.10 26.94
C THR A 152 -47.82 31.48 25.84
N ASP A 153 -47.28 30.29 26.07
CA ASP A 153 -46.49 29.55 25.07
C ASP A 153 -47.31 29.30 23.78
N ALA A 154 -46.64 29.38 22.63
CA ALA A 154 -47.26 29.16 21.31
C ALA A 154 -46.26 28.48 20.35
N LYS A 155 -46.76 27.99 19.20
CA LYS A 155 -45.94 27.39 18.13
C LYS A 155 -46.16 28.11 16.80
N LEU A 156 -45.09 28.32 16.04
CA LEU A 156 -45.14 28.70 14.64
C LEU A 156 -44.64 27.53 13.79
N THR A 157 -45.46 27.07 12.85
CA THR A 157 -45.08 26.05 11.86
C THR A 157 -45.06 26.69 10.48
N LEU A 158 -43.92 26.61 9.79
CA LEU A 158 -43.81 26.91 8.36
C LEU A 158 -43.72 25.58 7.61
N LEU A 159 -44.79 25.21 6.90
CA LEU A 159 -44.91 23.96 6.15
C LEU A 159 -44.90 24.25 4.64
N ALA A 160 -43.72 24.24 4.04
CA ALA A 160 -43.54 24.49 2.61
C ALA A 160 -43.53 23.17 1.82
N ASP A 161 -44.21 23.15 0.70
CA ASP A 161 -44.18 22.05 -0.28
C ASP A 161 -42.83 21.95 -1.00
N ASN A 162 -42.16 23.10 -1.17
CA ASN A 162 -40.79 23.22 -1.66
C ASN A 162 -39.87 23.90 -0.64
N ASN A 163 -39.35 25.11 -0.87
CA ASN A 163 -38.31 25.70 -0.03
C ASN A 163 -38.85 26.64 1.06
N ILE A 164 -38.07 26.81 2.12
CA ILE A 164 -38.23 27.90 3.07
C ILE A 164 -37.02 28.83 2.92
N SER A 165 -37.24 30.14 2.81
CA SER A 165 -36.16 31.13 2.79
C SER A 165 -36.45 32.31 3.70
N THR A 166 -35.40 32.98 4.18
CA THR A 166 -35.50 34.21 4.96
C THR A 166 -34.64 35.31 4.36
N GLY A 167 -35.09 36.56 4.47
CA GLY A 167 -34.30 37.74 4.11
C GLY A 167 -33.12 37.99 5.05
N ASP A 168 -32.20 38.86 4.63
CA ASP A 168 -31.10 39.33 5.47
C ASP A 168 -31.64 40.13 6.68
N ASN A 169 -31.01 39.99 7.85
CA ASN A 169 -31.34 40.69 9.10
C ASN A 169 -32.76 40.44 9.64
N VAL A 170 -33.40 39.35 9.24
CA VAL A 170 -34.71 38.95 9.77
C VAL A 170 -34.56 38.34 11.18
N SER A 171 -35.55 38.57 12.04
CA SER A 171 -35.63 37.97 13.38
C SER A 171 -36.92 37.18 13.56
N ILE A 172 -36.82 35.95 14.06
CA ILE A 172 -37.96 35.11 14.45
C ILE A 172 -37.80 34.75 15.93
N GLY A 173 -38.76 35.06 16.79
CA GLY A 173 -38.56 34.80 18.20
C GLY A 173 -39.65 35.23 19.15
N ALA A 174 -39.33 35.18 20.43
CA ALA A 174 -40.21 35.61 21.51
C ALA A 174 -39.45 36.40 22.59
N THR A 175 -40.15 37.33 23.24
CA THR A 175 -39.69 38.02 24.47
C THR A 175 -40.52 37.65 25.71
N THR A 176 -41.71 37.08 25.52
CA THR A 176 -42.65 36.68 26.59
C THR A 176 -43.31 35.35 26.22
N GLY A 177 -43.32 34.38 27.14
CA GLY A 177 -43.70 32.99 26.84
C GLY A 177 -42.73 32.33 25.85
N LYS A 178 -42.79 31.01 25.71
CA LYS A 178 -41.99 30.26 24.73
C LYS A 178 -42.61 30.37 23.34
N LEU A 179 -41.76 30.35 22.31
CA LEU A 179 -42.19 30.12 20.94
C LEU A 179 -41.53 28.84 20.42
N ASN A 180 -42.31 27.79 20.17
CA ASN A 180 -41.82 26.65 19.41
C ASN A 180 -41.81 26.99 17.92
N LEU A 181 -40.80 26.55 17.18
CA LEU A 181 -40.66 26.84 15.76
C LEU A 181 -40.39 25.56 14.97
N ASP A 182 -41.27 25.26 14.03
CA ASP A 182 -41.09 24.19 13.05
C ASP A 182 -40.85 24.79 11.67
N LEU A 183 -39.71 24.46 11.06
CA LEU A 183 -39.35 24.77 9.69
C LEU A 183 -39.39 23.47 8.88
N LEU A 184 -40.51 23.21 8.21
CA LEU A 184 -40.80 21.97 7.51
C LEU A 184 -40.82 22.23 6.00
N ALA A 185 -39.74 21.89 5.30
CA ALA A 185 -39.61 22.11 3.85
C ALA A 185 -39.76 20.81 3.06
N GLY A 186 -40.10 20.86 1.77
CA GLY A 186 -40.17 19.68 0.93
C GLY A 186 -41.35 18.75 1.24
N ASN A 187 -42.50 19.31 1.61
CA ASN A 187 -43.71 18.51 1.83
C ASN A 187 -44.15 17.71 0.59
N THR A 188 -43.89 18.21 -0.63
CA THR A 188 -44.07 17.45 -1.88
C THR A 188 -42.78 17.28 -2.69
N THR A 189 -41.70 18.00 -2.35
CA THR A 189 -40.44 18.01 -3.12
C THR A 189 -39.27 17.36 -2.39
N ASN A 190 -38.64 16.35 -3.01
CA ASN A 190 -37.53 15.57 -2.44
C ASN A 190 -36.17 16.30 -2.40
N ASN A 191 -36.09 17.53 -2.93
CA ASN A 191 -34.85 18.31 -3.02
C ASN A 191 -35.01 19.73 -2.45
N ALA A 192 -35.75 19.86 -1.36
CA ALA A 192 -35.99 21.13 -0.70
C ALA A 192 -34.79 21.64 0.12
N SER A 193 -34.83 22.93 0.44
CA SER A 193 -33.86 23.63 1.26
C SER A 193 -34.51 24.66 2.18
N ILE A 194 -33.88 24.85 3.34
CA ILE A 194 -34.13 25.94 4.27
C ILE A 194 -32.93 26.89 4.15
N SER A 195 -33.13 28.06 3.55
CA SER A 195 -32.07 29.05 3.34
C SER A 195 -32.23 30.24 4.28
N LEU A 196 -31.27 30.42 5.17
CA LEU A 196 -31.29 31.47 6.17
C LEU A 196 -30.40 32.64 5.74
N GLY A 197 -31.01 33.83 5.60
CA GLY A 197 -30.35 35.05 5.17
C GLY A 197 -29.20 35.48 6.09
N LYS A 198 -28.43 36.48 5.65
CA LYS A 198 -27.29 36.99 6.42
C LYS A 198 -27.78 37.59 7.73
N PHE A 199 -27.07 37.32 8.82
CA PHE A 199 -27.37 37.86 10.15
C PHE A 199 -28.80 37.56 10.64
N ILE A 200 -29.41 36.45 10.20
CA ILE A 200 -30.67 35.98 10.77
C ILE A 200 -30.53 35.80 12.29
N ASN A 201 -31.56 36.16 13.05
CA ASN A 201 -31.60 35.91 14.48
C ASN A 201 -32.89 35.18 14.90
N ILE A 202 -32.77 33.88 15.17
CA ILE A 202 -33.84 33.06 15.73
C ILE A 202 -33.63 32.96 17.24
N SER A 203 -34.58 33.44 18.06
CA SER A 203 -34.49 33.45 19.52
C SER A 203 -35.82 33.13 20.18
N LEU A 204 -35.99 31.88 20.62
CA LEU A 204 -37.29 31.28 20.94
C LEU A 204 -37.71 31.37 22.41
N ASN A 205 -36.95 32.09 23.24
CA ASN A 205 -37.20 32.24 24.68
C ASN A 205 -37.37 30.89 25.42
N GLY A 206 -36.54 29.91 25.08
CA GLY A 206 -36.61 28.55 25.65
C GLY A 206 -37.67 27.63 25.03
N GLY A 207 -38.32 28.05 23.94
CA GLY A 207 -39.12 27.17 23.07
C GLY A 207 -38.23 26.38 22.11
N ASP A 208 -38.74 25.24 21.65
CA ASP A 208 -37.99 24.26 20.87
C ASP A 208 -37.99 24.59 19.38
N LEU A 209 -36.90 24.25 18.69
CA LEU A 209 -36.79 24.36 17.23
C LEU A 209 -36.73 22.97 16.60
N LEU A 210 -37.54 22.74 15.58
CA LEU A 210 -37.45 21.63 14.65
C LEU A 210 -37.22 22.17 13.23
N ALA A 211 -36.15 21.75 12.57
CA ALA A 211 -36.01 21.86 11.12
C ALA A 211 -36.04 20.45 10.53
N ASP A 212 -36.98 20.18 9.65
CA ASP A 212 -37.21 18.83 9.09
C ASP A 212 -37.80 18.91 7.68
N ALA A 213 -37.91 17.75 7.04
CA ALA A 213 -38.74 17.59 5.86
C ALA A 213 -40.23 17.62 6.26
N GLY A 214 -41.07 18.33 5.50
CA GLY A 214 -42.52 18.27 5.67
C GLY A 214 -43.09 16.88 5.40
N ASN A 215 -42.43 16.14 4.49
CA ASN A 215 -42.69 14.73 4.23
C ASN A 215 -41.44 13.91 4.54
N SER A 216 -41.58 12.88 5.37
CA SER A 216 -40.47 12.02 5.80
C SER A 216 -39.72 11.31 4.66
N ALA A 217 -40.31 11.19 3.47
CA ALA A 217 -39.68 10.63 2.29
C ALA A 217 -38.79 11.65 1.53
N SER A 218 -38.88 12.94 1.87
CA SER A 218 -38.18 14.03 1.19
C SER A 218 -36.82 14.33 1.79
N GLY A 219 -35.88 14.76 0.95
CA GLY A 219 -34.59 15.28 1.37
C GLY A 219 -34.59 16.79 1.62
N VAL A 220 -34.09 17.24 2.78
CA VAL A 220 -33.96 18.67 3.12
C VAL A 220 -32.54 19.04 3.56
N SER A 221 -32.10 20.24 3.19
CA SER A 221 -30.86 20.87 3.66
C SER A 221 -31.15 22.17 4.39
N LEU A 222 -30.23 22.62 5.26
CA LEU A 222 -30.27 23.95 5.86
C LEU A 222 -28.96 24.69 5.61
N THR A 223 -29.05 25.91 5.08
CA THR A 223 -27.87 26.73 4.79
C THR A 223 -27.98 28.08 5.47
N PHE A 224 -26.96 28.46 6.23
CA PHE A 224 -26.76 29.83 6.69
C PHE A 224 -25.91 30.62 5.69
N MET A 225 -26.45 31.70 5.15
CA MET A 225 -25.74 32.54 4.18
C MET A 225 -24.50 33.19 4.79
N ASN A 226 -24.62 33.81 5.97
CA ASN A 226 -23.50 34.39 6.72
C ASN A 226 -23.94 34.80 8.14
N ASN A 227 -23.21 34.42 9.20
CA ASN A 227 -23.37 34.98 10.55
C ASN A 227 -24.79 34.89 11.13
N GLY A 228 -25.55 33.85 10.77
CA GLY A 228 -26.87 33.61 11.34
C GLY A 228 -26.81 32.94 12.71
N LYS A 229 -27.87 33.14 13.52
CA LYS A 229 -27.97 32.60 14.88
C LYS A 229 -29.31 31.92 15.13
N ILE A 230 -29.27 30.76 15.78
CA ILE A 230 -30.40 30.08 16.41
C ILE A 230 -30.16 30.01 17.92
N LYS A 231 -31.19 30.34 18.71
CA LYS A 231 -31.26 30.07 20.15
C LYS A 231 -32.64 29.50 20.50
N GLY A 232 -32.68 28.26 21.00
CA GLY A 232 -33.90 27.57 21.44
C GLY A 232 -33.70 26.77 22.73
N GLY A 233 -34.77 26.14 23.22
CA GLY A 233 -34.76 25.16 24.30
C GLY A 233 -34.01 23.90 23.85
N ASN A 234 -34.73 22.97 23.24
CA ASN A 234 -34.14 21.94 22.40
C ASN A 234 -34.03 22.43 20.94
N VAL A 235 -32.99 22.01 20.24
CA VAL A 235 -32.84 22.28 18.81
C VAL A 235 -32.57 20.97 18.09
N THR A 236 -33.49 20.60 17.19
CA THR A 236 -33.39 19.38 16.37
C THR A 236 -33.36 19.76 14.89
N LEU A 237 -32.29 19.39 14.21
CA LEU A 237 -32.09 19.64 12.78
C LEU A 237 -32.02 18.31 12.03
N ASN A 238 -33.12 17.88 11.43
CA ASN A 238 -33.24 16.69 10.60
C ASN A 238 -33.00 17.08 9.12
N LEU A 239 -31.75 16.99 8.69
CA LEU A 239 -31.25 17.55 7.44
C LEU A 239 -30.54 16.46 6.63
N SER A 240 -31.30 15.54 6.03
CA SER A 240 -30.74 14.42 5.25
C SER A 240 -29.82 14.85 4.10
N ARG A 241 -29.96 16.09 3.59
CA ARG A 241 -29.09 16.69 2.56
C ARG A 241 -28.03 17.64 3.14
N GLY A 242 -28.00 17.82 4.45
CA GLY A 242 -26.91 18.44 5.21
C GLY A 242 -27.17 19.86 5.71
N LEU A 243 -26.32 20.27 6.65
CA LEU A 243 -26.19 21.59 7.25
C LEU A 243 -24.94 22.28 6.70
N GLY A 244 -25.06 23.54 6.29
CA GLY A 244 -23.98 24.31 5.68
C GLY A 244 -23.98 25.79 6.04
N GLY A 245 -22.84 26.47 5.82
CA GLY A 245 -22.77 27.92 5.86
C GLY A 245 -21.45 28.50 6.36
N TYR A 246 -21.45 29.83 6.50
CA TYR A 246 -20.30 30.59 6.99
C TYR A 246 -20.60 31.28 8.34
N ALA A 247 -19.75 31.03 9.33
CA ALA A 247 -19.76 31.68 10.66
C ALA A 247 -21.11 31.69 11.40
N TYR A 248 -21.91 30.62 11.29
CA TYR A 248 -23.23 30.53 11.91
C TYR A 248 -23.18 29.94 13.32
N ASN A 249 -24.24 30.17 14.11
CA ASN A 249 -24.33 29.75 15.50
C ASN A 249 -25.65 29.02 15.77
N VAL A 250 -25.59 27.80 16.32
CA VAL A 250 -26.75 27.03 16.78
C VAL A 250 -26.62 26.77 18.27
N ASN A 251 -27.49 27.39 19.06
CA ASN A 251 -27.48 27.31 20.52
C ASN A 251 -28.78 26.69 21.05
N ALA A 252 -28.65 25.65 21.86
CA ALA A 252 -29.73 25.04 22.62
C ALA A 252 -29.50 25.26 24.12
N ASP A 253 -30.50 25.73 24.84
CA ASP A 253 -30.46 25.81 26.30
C ASP A 253 -30.47 24.40 26.93
N ASN A 254 -31.05 23.42 26.23
CA ASN A 254 -31.08 21.98 26.57
C ASN A 254 -30.25 21.19 25.52
N ASP A 255 -30.86 20.26 24.79
CA ASP A 255 -30.16 19.37 23.86
C ASP A 255 -30.11 19.94 22.42
N LEU A 256 -28.98 19.73 21.75
CA LEU A 256 -28.79 20.01 20.33
C LEU A 256 -28.57 18.71 19.58
N THR A 257 -29.47 18.38 18.66
CA THR A 257 -29.36 17.20 17.79
C THR A 257 -29.35 17.63 16.32
N ILE A 258 -28.36 17.17 15.57
CA ILE A 258 -28.22 17.41 14.13
C ILE A 258 -28.11 16.06 13.44
N ASN A 259 -29.08 15.72 12.60
CA ASN A 259 -29.14 14.49 11.83
C ASN A 259 -28.91 14.82 10.36
N GLY A 260 -27.70 14.63 9.85
CA GLY A 260 -27.29 15.09 8.53
C GLY A 260 -25.80 15.40 8.44
N SER A 261 -25.26 15.44 7.22
CA SER A 261 -23.88 15.91 6.98
C SER A 261 -23.73 17.34 7.48
N VAL A 262 -22.59 17.68 8.10
CA VAL A 262 -22.39 19.03 8.66
C VAL A 262 -21.15 19.65 8.03
N THR A 263 -21.30 20.84 7.46
CA THR A 263 -20.21 21.62 6.88
C THR A 263 -20.24 23.05 7.38
N GLY A 264 -19.08 23.64 7.61
CA GLY A 264 -19.01 25.04 7.99
C GLY A 264 -17.59 25.58 7.98
N SER A 265 -17.48 26.86 7.67
CA SER A 265 -16.21 27.59 7.73
C SER A 265 -16.35 28.93 8.43
N THR A 266 -15.24 29.47 8.92
CA THR A 266 -15.19 30.78 9.59
C THR A 266 -13.84 31.47 9.42
N GLY A 267 -13.84 32.80 9.59
CA GLY A 267 -12.70 33.72 9.53
C GLY A 267 -13.07 35.09 10.12
N TRP A 268 -12.22 36.12 9.94
CA TRP A 268 -12.49 37.49 10.40
C TRP A 268 -12.83 37.66 11.90
N GLY A 269 -12.29 36.81 12.76
CA GLY A 269 -12.59 36.74 14.19
C GLY A 269 -13.97 36.15 14.53
N ALA A 270 -14.74 35.69 13.54
CA ALA A 270 -16.08 35.17 13.73
C ALA A 270 -16.09 33.74 14.29
N VAL A 271 -17.20 33.40 14.97
CA VAL A 271 -17.41 32.08 15.58
C VAL A 271 -18.39 31.27 14.74
N LEU A 272 -17.98 30.07 14.35
CA LEU A 272 -18.85 28.98 13.93
C LEU A 272 -19.17 28.15 15.18
N GLY A 273 -20.39 28.28 15.71
CA GLY A 273 -20.74 27.83 17.05
C GLY A 273 -21.86 26.78 17.10
N PHE A 274 -21.66 25.75 17.91
CA PHE A 274 -22.67 24.76 18.27
C PHE A 274 -22.63 24.57 19.79
N THR A 275 -23.68 24.97 20.49
CA THR A 275 -23.68 24.94 21.96
C THR A 275 -24.98 24.34 22.49
N ALA A 276 -24.85 23.52 23.54
CA ALA A 276 -25.96 22.88 24.24
C ALA A 276 -25.75 22.98 25.76
N GLY A 277 -26.77 23.39 26.51
CA GLY A 277 -26.77 23.28 27.97
C GLY A 277 -26.98 21.84 28.46
N GLY A 278 -27.41 20.93 27.57
CA GLY A 278 -27.49 19.50 27.75
C GLY A 278 -26.47 18.75 26.90
N LYS A 279 -26.93 17.76 26.13
CA LYS A 279 -26.09 16.97 25.20
C LYS A 279 -26.07 17.61 23.81
N LEU A 280 -24.91 17.60 23.19
CA LEU A 280 -24.74 17.92 21.77
C LEU A 280 -24.48 16.63 20.98
N ALA A 281 -25.29 16.37 19.93
CA ALA A 281 -25.10 15.24 19.03
C ALA A 281 -25.17 15.68 17.56
N MET A 282 -24.12 15.37 16.79
CA MET A 282 -24.11 15.42 15.33
C MET A 282 -24.06 14.00 14.79
N ASN A 283 -25.17 13.52 14.23
CA ASN A 283 -25.33 12.21 13.62
C ASN A 283 -25.34 12.36 12.09
N SER A 284 -24.16 12.30 11.49
CA SER A 284 -23.97 12.48 10.06
C SER A 284 -23.97 11.13 9.34
N PRO A 285 -24.85 10.89 8.35
CA PRO A 285 -24.72 9.74 7.45
C PRO A 285 -23.52 9.88 6.52
N GLY A 286 -23.05 11.11 6.26
CA GLY A 286 -21.84 11.42 5.48
C GLY A 286 -20.73 12.00 6.36
N SER A 287 -20.10 13.09 5.91
CA SER A 287 -18.98 13.73 6.62
C SER A 287 -19.38 14.91 7.52
N ILE A 288 -18.54 15.17 8.53
CA ILE A 288 -18.55 16.39 9.36
C ILE A 288 -17.27 17.17 9.05
N SER A 289 -17.39 18.41 8.58
CA SER A 289 -16.26 19.28 8.21
C SER A 289 -16.44 20.69 8.75
N LEU A 290 -15.69 21.05 9.79
CA LEU A 290 -15.77 22.35 10.46
C LEU A 290 -14.39 23.00 10.50
N GLN A 291 -14.27 24.17 9.88
CA GLN A 291 -12.97 24.70 9.50
C GLN A 291 -12.81 26.19 9.84
N ALA A 292 -11.81 26.51 10.66
CA ALA A 292 -11.31 27.85 10.90
C ALA A 292 -10.05 28.08 10.05
N ASN A 293 -10.23 28.28 8.73
CA ASN A 293 -9.12 28.25 7.78
C ASN A 293 -8.52 29.61 7.43
N ASP A 294 -9.13 30.73 7.81
CA ASP A 294 -8.61 32.06 7.48
C ASP A 294 -7.32 32.36 8.27
N PRO A 295 -6.13 32.40 7.65
CA PRO A 295 -4.88 32.65 8.36
C PRO A 295 -4.60 34.15 8.55
N GLY A 296 -5.48 35.03 8.06
CA GLY A 296 -5.43 36.49 8.16
C GLY A 296 -6.62 37.05 8.94
N ASN A 297 -6.79 38.38 8.94
CA ASN A 297 -7.97 39.09 9.47
C ASN A 297 -8.40 38.72 10.91
N GLY A 298 -7.47 38.33 11.77
CA GLY A 298 -7.77 37.91 13.15
C GLY A 298 -8.19 36.46 13.32
N GLY A 299 -8.15 35.65 12.25
CA GLY A 299 -8.41 34.20 12.29
C GLY A 299 -9.89 33.83 12.36
N GLY A 300 -10.22 32.58 12.68
CA GLY A 300 -11.58 32.12 12.88
C GLY A 300 -11.68 31.12 14.04
N ARG A 301 -12.88 30.92 14.60
CA ARG A 301 -13.07 30.03 15.76
C ARG A 301 -14.23 29.07 15.54
N VAL A 302 -13.97 27.77 15.61
CA VAL A 302 -15.01 26.74 15.74
C VAL A 302 -15.22 26.46 17.22
N LEU A 303 -16.46 26.54 17.69
CA LEU A 303 -16.84 26.25 19.08
C LEU A 303 -17.91 25.17 19.11
N ILE A 304 -17.64 24.06 19.80
CA ILE A 304 -18.58 22.96 20.01
C ILE A 304 -18.66 22.70 21.52
N SER A 305 -19.83 22.84 22.12
CA SER A 305 -19.98 22.69 23.57
C SER A 305 -21.26 21.97 23.95
N GLY A 306 -21.19 21.02 24.88
CA GLY A 306 -22.34 20.36 25.49
C GLY A 306 -22.06 20.09 26.96
N ASP A 307 -22.88 20.56 27.90
CA ASP A 307 -22.60 20.33 29.33
C ASP A 307 -22.59 18.84 29.70
N LYS A 308 -23.56 18.07 29.19
CA LYS A 308 -23.74 16.64 29.50
C LYS A 308 -23.07 15.70 28.50
N GLY A 309 -22.27 16.22 27.58
CA GLY A 309 -21.54 15.44 26.59
C GLY A 309 -21.62 16.00 25.17
N VAL A 310 -20.63 15.65 24.37
CA VAL A 310 -20.52 15.98 22.95
C VAL A 310 -20.32 14.69 22.15
N THR A 311 -21.12 14.47 21.11
CA THR A 311 -20.96 13.35 20.17
C THR A 311 -20.93 13.87 18.74
N LEU A 312 -19.85 13.56 18.01
CA LEU A 312 -19.71 13.82 16.58
C LEU A 312 -19.54 12.45 15.88
N ASN A 313 -20.57 12.00 15.18
CA ASN A 313 -20.58 10.68 14.54
C ASN A 313 -20.79 10.81 13.03
N ALA A 314 -19.78 10.45 12.24
CA ALA A 314 -19.83 10.33 10.78
C ALA A 314 -19.92 8.85 10.37
N ALA A 315 -21.15 8.33 10.21
CA ALA A 315 -21.42 6.90 10.06
C ALA A 315 -20.87 6.29 8.76
N ALA A 316 -20.83 7.06 7.67
CA ALA A 316 -20.22 6.67 6.40
C ALA A 316 -19.47 7.86 5.77
N GLY A 317 -18.64 8.54 6.57
CA GLY A 317 -17.83 9.65 6.12
C GLY A 317 -16.65 9.97 7.02
N THR A 318 -16.10 11.16 6.78
CA THR A 318 -14.91 11.68 7.45
C THR A 318 -15.28 12.69 8.53
N VAL A 319 -14.38 12.91 9.49
CA VAL A 319 -14.45 14.04 10.42
C VAL A 319 -13.21 14.92 10.22
N THR A 320 -13.43 16.17 9.80
CA THR A 320 -12.36 17.16 9.61
C THR A 320 -12.60 18.36 10.50
N LEU A 321 -11.70 18.59 11.44
CA LEU A 321 -11.72 19.73 12.36
C LEU A 321 -10.38 20.46 12.26
N ASN A 322 -10.38 21.60 11.59
CA ASN A 322 -9.14 22.28 11.20
C ASN A 322 -9.11 23.74 11.68
N ALA A 323 -7.99 24.14 12.25
CA ALA A 323 -7.64 25.54 12.47
C ALA A 323 -6.27 25.83 11.84
N ALA A 324 -6.24 26.78 10.88
CA ALA A 324 -5.06 27.02 10.04
C ALA A 324 -3.80 27.47 10.80
N LYS A 325 -3.96 28.28 11.85
CA LYS A 325 -2.84 28.78 12.68
C LYS A 325 -3.24 28.77 14.16
N ALA A 326 -2.55 27.98 14.98
CA ALA A 326 -2.87 27.86 16.42
C ALA A 326 -2.94 29.20 17.18
N ALA A 327 -2.18 30.22 16.76
CA ALA A 327 -2.12 31.52 17.43
C ALA A 327 -3.37 32.40 17.21
N THR A 328 -4.04 32.26 16.06
CA THR A 328 -5.15 33.15 15.63
C THR A 328 -6.44 32.39 15.38
N ASN A 329 -6.34 31.08 15.15
CA ASN A 329 -7.45 30.20 14.80
C ASN A 329 -7.58 29.13 15.88
N GLY A 330 -8.79 28.61 16.07
CA GLY A 330 -8.98 27.52 17.01
C GLY A 330 -10.21 26.69 16.71
N VAL A 331 -10.11 25.40 17.01
CA VAL A 331 -11.26 24.52 17.19
C VAL A 331 -11.32 24.16 18.66
N ASN A 332 -12.40 24.54 19.35
CA ASN A 332 -12.59 24.21 20.77
C ASN A 332 -13.80 23.29 20.92
N ILE A 333 -13.58 22.14 21.54
CA ILE A 333 -14.62 21.17 21.89
C ILE A 333 -14.62 20.99 23.40
N THR A 334 -15.75 21.27 24.05
CA THR A 334 -15.83 21.19 25.50
C THR A 334 -17.07 20.42 25.94
N SER A 335 -16.86 19.50 26.88
CA SER A 335 -17.93 18.94 27.68
C SER A 335 -17.74 19.27 29.15
N GLY A 336 -18.74 19.92 29.74
CA GLY A 336 -18.67 20.47 31.09
C GLY A 336 -18.70 19.40 32.18
N ASN A 337 -19.47 18.33 31.97
CA ASN A 337 -19.73 17.26 32.93
C ASN A 337 -19.86 15.86 32.30
N GLY A 338 -20.01 15.73 30.97
CA GLY A 338 -20.04 14.43 30.27
C GLY A 338 -18.81 14.16 29.41
N ALA A 339 -18.83 13.07 28.62
CA ALA A 339 -17.74 12.70 27.72
C ALA A 339 -17.76 13.45 26.38
N VAL A 340 -16.60 13.50 25.70
CA VAL A 340 -16.50 13.88 24.28
C VAL A 340 -16.22 12.63 23.45
N SER A 341 -17.04 12.36 22.45
CA SER A 341 -16.86 11.23 21.53
C SER A 341 -16.88 11.71 20.08
N ILE A 342 -15.85 11.36 19.32
CA ILE A 342 -15.74 11.64 17.89
C ILE A 342 -15.51 10.31 17.17
N THR A 343 -16.41 9.95 16.26
CA THR A 343 -16.35 8.70 15.53
C THR A 343 -16.55 8.92 14.04
N ASN A 344 -15.81 8.19 13.22
CA ASN A 344 -15.98 8.20 11.78
C ASN A 344 -15.74 6.81 11.18
N MET A 345 -16.38 6.54 10.03
CA MET A 345 -16.11 5.37 9.22
C MET A 345 -16.15 5.74 7.74
N VAL A 346 -15.05 5.47 7.04
CA VAL A 346 -14.97 5.62 5.58
C VAL A 346 -14.28 4.39 4.99
N GLN A 347 -14.62 3.97 3.78
CA GLN A 347 -14.00 2.79 3.13
C GLN A 347 -13.58 3.11 1.68
N ASP A 348 -13.56 4.40 1.30
CA ASP A 348 -13.24 4.88 -0.05
C ASP A 348 -11.74 5.24 -0.25
N GLY A 349 -10.93 5.09 0.79
CA GLY A 349 -9.49 5.40 0.78
C GLY A 349 -9.12 6.78 1.34
N SER A 350 -10.09 7.63 1.70
CA SER A 350 -9.84 8.92 2.34
C SER A 350 -9.29 8.77 3.77
N ASN A 351 -8.67 9.83 4.29
CA ASN A 351 -8.38 9.93 5.72
C ASN A 351 -9.69 9.92 6.51
N GLY A 352 -9.73 9.19 7.63
CA GLY A 352 -10.92 9.05 8.45
C GLY A 352 -11.20 10.31 9.27
N MET A 353 -10.35 10.53 10.27
CA MET A 353 -10.42 11.68 11.18
C MET A 353 -9.17 12.54 11.03
N THR A 354 -9.36 13.85 10.82
CA THR A 354 -8.27 14.83 10.79
C THR A 354 -8.56 15.96 11.77
N LEU A 355 -7.70 16.09 12.78
CA LEU A 355 -7.76 17.13 13.81
C LEU A 355 -6.49 17.98 13.74
N THR A 356 -6.63 19.29 13.53
CA THR A 356 -5.48 20.21 13.45
C THR A 356 -5.72 21.42 14.33
N ASN A 357 -4.78 21.69 15.25
CA ASN A 357 -4.82 22.80 16.20
C ASN A 357 -6.14 22.85 17.01
N ALA A 358 -6.64 21.67 17.40
CA ALA A 358 -7.88 21.52 18.17
C ALA A 358 -7.61 21.41 19.67
N ASN A 359 -8.46 22.02 20.48
CA ASN A 359 -8.46 21.88 21.94
C ASN A 359 -9.73 21.14 22.36
N ILE A 360 -9.59 19.98 22.98
CA ILE A 360 -10.70 19.14 23.42
C ILE A 360 -10.60 18.93 24.92
N SER A 361 -11.64 19.31 25.64
CA SER A 361 -11.71 19.20 27.10
C SER A 361 -12.97 18.48 27.56
N SER A 362 -12.83 17.56 28.51
CA SER A 362 -13.92 16.78 29.10
C SER A 362 -13.71 16.64 30.61
N LYS A 363 -14.76 16.51 31.43
CA LYS A 363 -14.58 16.07 32.82
C LYS A 363 -14.63 14.55 32.97
N ASP A 364 -15.31 13.86 32.06
CA ASP A 364 -15.54 12.42 32.09
C ASP A 364 -14.46 11.70 31.26
N GLY A 365 -14.70 11.41 29.97
CA GLY A 365 -13.68 10.81 29.08
C GLY A 365 -13.61 11.49 27.72
N ILE A 366 -12.59 11.13 26.93
CA ILE A 366 -12.45 11.50 25.51
C ILE A 366 -12.25 10.22 24.69
N VAL A 367 -13.11 10.01 23.68
CA VAL A 367 -13.03 8.88 22.74
C VAL A 367 -12.90 9.39 21.32
N LEU A 368 -11.82 9.02 20.63
CA LEU A 368 -11.59 9.31 19.22
C LEU A 368 -11.46 7.97 18.47
N ASN A 369 -12.42 7.64 17.61
CA ASN A 369 -12.40 6.38 16.85
C ASN A 369 -12.55 6.63 15.35
N GLY A 370 -11.48 6.38 14.60
CA GLY A 370 -11.49 6.49 13.15
C GLY A 370 -11.30 5.13 12.47
N THR A 371 -12.12 4.87 11.46
CA THR A 371 -11.97 3.71 10.58
C THR A 371 -11.82 4.16 9.12
N THR A 372 -10.81 3.63 8.43
CA THR A 372 -10.57 3.78 6.98
C THR A 372 -10.11 2.45 6.37
N PHE A 373 -9.91 2.39 5.05
CA PHE A 373 -9.20 1.28 4.41
C PHE A 373 -7.78 1.68 4.00
N TRP A 374 -7.62 2.60 3.03
CA TRP A 374 -6.30 3.01 2.50
C TRP A 374 -5.75 4.34 3.06
N GLY A 375 -6.58 5.11 3.75
CA GLY A 375 -6.16 6.40 4.31
C GLY A 375 -5.48 6.29 5.67
N GLN A 376 -5.31 7.45 6.31
CA GLN A 376 -4.93 7.55 7.71
C GLN A 376 -6.20 7.59 8.57
N ALA A 377 -6.39 6.62 9.46
CA ALA A 377 -7.63 6.49 10.22
C ALA A 377 -7.83 7.65 11.21
N VAL A 378 -6.80 8.01 11.99
CA VAL A 378 -6.80 9.18 12.87
C VAL A 378 -5.50 9.96 12.71
N VAL A 379 -5.63 11.25 12.37
CA VAL A 379 -4.52 12.19 12.20
C VAL A 379 -4.71 13.39 13.12
N MET A 380 -3.70 13.64 13.96
CA MET A 380 -3.72 14.72 14.94
C MET A 380 -2.44 15.55 14.84
N SER A 381 -2.58 16.85 14.62
CA SER A 381 -1.46 17.79 14.55
C SER A 381 -1.72 19.01 15.43
N GLY A 382 -0.85 19.27 16.41
CA GLY A 382 -1.01 20.41 17.32
C GLY A 382 -2.26 20.32 18.22
N VAL A 383 -2.73 19.10 18.54
CA VAL A 383 -3.97 18.90 19.29
C VAL A 383 -3.71 18.88 20.79
N ASN A 384 -4.56 19.54 21.57
CA ASN A 384 -4.54 19.48 23.03
C ASN A 384 -5.78 18.73 23.54
N LEU A 385 -5.58 17.61 24.25
CA LEU A 385 -6.64 16.87 24.94
C LEU A 385 -6.45 16.99 26.44
N THR A 386 -7.51 17.33 27.18
CA THR A 386 -7.48 17.40 28.65
C THR A 386 -8.75 16.79 29.23
N THR A 387 -8.61 15.78 30.08
CA THR A 387 -9.77 15.13 30.70
C THR A 387 -9.57 14.68 32.14
N GLY A 388 -10.69 14.53 32.86
CA GLY A 388 -10.72 13.96 34.21
C GLY A 388 -10.58 12.43 34.24
N GLY A 389 -11.14 11.72 33.25
CA GLY A 389 -11.10 10.26 33.11
C GLY A 389 -10.35 9.80 31.86
N ASP A 390 -10.77 8.71 31.21
CA ASP A 390 -9.97 8.02 30.20
C ASP A 390 -9.86 8.79 28.87
N VAL A 391 -8.73 8.62 28.19
CA VAL A 391 -8.52 9.01 26.78
C VAL A 391 -8.29 7.76 25.94
N ASP A 392 -9.22 7.46 25.04
CA ASP A 392 -9.11 6.34 24.11
C ASP A 392 -9.06 6.83 22.66
N ILE A 393 -7.95 6.57 21.99
CA ILE A 393 -7.72 6.93 20.58
C ILE A 393 -7.52 5.66 19.78
N THR A 394 -8.44 5.34 18.88
CA THR A 394 -8.39 4.15 18.04
C THR A 394 -8.42 4.53 16.57
N GLY A 395 -7.44 4.05 15.82
CA GLY A 395 -7.35 4.22 14.38
C GLY A 395 -7.20 2.87 13.68
N LEU A 396 -8.22 2.50 12.90
CA LEU A 396 -8.29 1.23 12.18
C LEU A 396 -8.27 1.46 10.66
N ALA A 397 -7.13 1.20 10.02
CA ALA A 397 -6.99 1.16 8.56
C ALA A 397 -7.15 -0.29 8.06
N LYS A 398 -8.40 -0.71 7.88
CA LYS A 398 -8.80 -2.09 7.55
C LYS A 398 -10.03 -2.09 6.67
N ASN A 399 -10.04 -2.97 5.66
CA ASN A 399 -11.23 -3.30 4.90
C ASN A 399 -12.19 -4.08 5.80
N LEU A 400 -13.37 -3.54 6.05
CA LEU A 400 -14.34 -4.16 6.95
C LEU A 400 -14.97 -5.43 6.36
N THR A 401 -15.01 -5.57 5.03
CA THR A 401 -15.60 -6.71 4.33
C THR A 401 -14.66 -7.91 4.32
N THR A 402 -13.40 -7.71 3.93
CA THR A 402 -12.43 -8.82 3.78
C THR A 402 -11.60 -9.07 5.03
N GLY A 403 -11.57 -8.10 5.96
CA GLY A 403 -10.66 -8.11 7.09
C GLY A 403 -9.21 -7.78 6.74
N GLY A 404 -8.90 -7.56 5.46
CA GLY A 404 -7.56 -7.17 5.01
C GLY A 404 -7.16 -5.80 5.55
N LEU A 405 -5.94 -5.68 6.04
CA LEU A 405 -5.40 -4.38 6.46
C LEU A 405 -5.12 -3.50 5.23
N GLY A 406 -5.16 -2.18 5.40
CA GLY A 406 -4.83 -1.23 4.35
C GLY A 406 -3.43 -1.44 3.76
N ALA A 407 -3.27 -1.27 2.45
CA ALA A 407 -1.98 -1.29 1.76
C ALA A 407 -1.49 0.13 1.45
N ALA A 408 -0.23 0.30 1.06
CA ALA A 408 0.40 1.55 0.57
C ALA A 408 0.05 2.84 1.36
N SER A 409 0.97 3.29 2.23
CA SER A 409 0.87 4.54 3.02
C SER A 409 -0.28 4.66 4.04
N SER A 410 -1.06 3.61 4.27
CA SER A 410 -2.10 3.59 5.32
C SER A 410 -1.50 3.62 6.73
N SER A 411 -2.24 4.22 7.68
CA SER A 411 -1.83 4.37 9.09
C SER A 411 -3.04 4.30 10.02
N GLY A 412 -2.86 3.73 11.21
CA GLY A 412 -3.89 3.70 12.23
C GLY A 412 -4.02 5.07 12.90
N VAL A 413 -3.03 5.42 13.73
CA VAL A 413 -3.01 6.68 14.47
C VAL A 413 -1.70 7.42 14.20
N GLN A 414 -1.78 8.68 13.78
CA GLN A 414 -0.65 9.60 13.68
C GLN A 414 -0.86 10.81 14.59
N LEU A 415 0.06 11.00 15.52
CA LEU A 415 0.08 12.11 16.46
C LEU A 415 1.37 12.92 16.27
N SER A 416 1.24 14.22 16.03
CA SER A 416 2.38 15.13 15.86
C SER A 416 2.17 16.43 16.64
N GLY A 417 3.17 16.86 17.42
CA GLY A 417 3.14 18.16 18.09
C GLY A 417 1.99 18.33 19.09
N SER A 418 1.46 17.24 19.66
CA SER A 418 0.20 17.25 20.42
C SER A 418 0.41 17.00 21.90
N ASN A 419 -0.48 17.51 22.75
CA ASN A 419 -0.43 17.35 24.20
C ASN A 419 -1.69 16.63 24.69
N ILE A 420 -1.53 15.47 25.32
CA ILE A 420 -2.63 14.65 25.83
C ILE A 420 -2.45 14.50 27.34
N SER A 421 -3.44 14.96 28.10
CA SER A 421 -3.42 14.87 29.56
C SER A 421 -4.70 14.27 30.10
N SER A 422 -4.56 13.27 30.97
CA SER A 422 -5.64 12.74 31.81
C SER A 422 -5.25 12.85 33.28
N THR A 423 -6.07 13.53 34.09
CA THR A 423 -5.75 13.75 35.50
C THR A 423 -6.16 12.58 36.40
N GLY A 424 -7.14 11.78 35.97
CA GLY A 424 -7.72 10.70 36.78
C GLY A 424 -7.98 9.39 36.03
N GLY A 425 -7.76 9.32 34.71
CA GLY A 425 -7.92 8.10 33.91
C GLY A 425 -6.65 7.66 33.19
N ASN A 426 -6.77 6.62 32.38
CA ASN A 426 -5.73 6.06 31.52
C ASN A 426 -5.65 6.83 30.19
N ILE A 427 -4.54 6.65 29.48
CA ILE A 427 -4.39 7.07 28.09
C ILE A 427 -4.09 5.83 27.25
N THR A 428 -4.96 5.50 26.28
CA THR A 428 -4.81 4.35 25.38
C THR A 428 -4.80 4.83 23.93
N LEU A 429 -3.72 4.51 23.21
CA LEU A 429 -3.61 4.74 21.77
C LEU A 429 -3.53 3.38 21.07
N THR A 430 -4.41 3.14 20.10
CA THR A 430 -4.46 1.90 19.33
C THR A 430 -4.46 2.17 17.83
N GLY A 431 -3.36 1.84 17.15
CA GLY A 431 -3.21 1.96 15.71
C GLY A 431 -3.10 0.61 15.02
N THR A 432 -3.94 0.34 14.02
CA THR A 432 -3.87 -0.88 13.20
C THR A 432 -3.87 -0.51 11.72
N ALA A 433 -2.85 -0.92 10.97
CA ALA A 433 -2.72 -0.67 9.54
C ALA A 433 -1.75 -1.68 8.89
N GLY A 434 -1.92 -2.03 7.61
CA GLY A 434 -1.06 -3.03 6.98
C GLY A 434 0.36 -2.52 6.77
N THR A 435 0.50 -1.21 6.50
CA THR A 435 1.73 -0.49 6.13
C THR A 435 2.56 -1.17 5.03
N ASP A 436 3.49 -0.45 4.44
CA ASP A 436 4.21 -0.91 3.26
C ASP A 436 5.71 -0.69 3.44
N VAL A 437 6.52 -1.72 3.15
CA VAL A 437 7.99 -1.68 3.22
C VAL A 437 8.61 -0.60 2.35
N SER A 438 7.94 -0.21 1.26
CA SER A 438 8.37 0.92 0.40
C SER A 438 8.21 2.28 1.08
N HIS A 439 7.48 2.36 2.20
CA HIS A 439 7.22 3.58 2.97
C HIS A 439 7.62 3.39 4.45
N PRO A 440 8.91 3.16 4.76
CA PRO A 440 9.38 2.82 6.11
C PRO A 440 9.20 3.96 7.14
N SER A 441 8.87 5.17 6.68
CA SER A 441 8.55 6.31 7.55
C SER A 441 7.17 6.19 8.22
N ILE A 442 6.29 5.35 7.69
CA ILE A 442 4.91 5.17 8.17
C ILE A 442 4.87 4.00 9.16
N SER A 443 4.01 4.10 10.16
CA SER A 443 3.85 3.09 11.22
C SER A 443 2.37 2.99 11.57
N SER A 444 1.91 1.87 12.11
CA SER A 444 0.48 1.74 12.41
C SER A 444 0.05 2.66 13.57
N LEU A 445 0.89 2.80 14.60
CA LEU A 445 0.82 3.86 15.61
C LEU A 445 2.10 4.70 15.57
N GLN A 446 1.97 5.99 15.28
CA GLN A 446 3.07 6.96 15.27
C GLN A 446 2.79 8.12 16.24
N VAL A 447 3.72 8.35 17.16
CA VAL A 447 3.70 9.47 18.12
C VAL A 447 4.99 10.27 17.94
N SER A 448 4.87 11.53 17.53
CA SER A 448 6.01 12.39 17.20
C SER A 448 5.90 13.74 17.90
N ASN A 449 6.99 14.23 18.49
CA ASN A 449 7.07 15.56 19.11
C ASN A 449 5.89 15.88 20.05
N SER A 450 5.40 14.89 20.79
CA SER A 450 4.15 14.99 21.56
C SER A 450 4.38 14.72 23.04
N THR A 451 3.50 15.27 23.89
CA THR A 451 3.54 15.06 25.34
C THR A 451 2.32 14.27 25.77
N LEU A 452 2.54 13.12 26.43
CA LEU A 452 1.46 12.29 26.98
C LEU A 452 1.65 12.21 28.50
N THR A 453 0.65 12.64 29.26
CA THR A 453 0.74 12.73 30.73
C THR A 453 -0.51 12.18 31.41
N THR A 454 -0.32 11.16 32.25
CA THR A 454 -1.35 10.63 33.15
C THR A 454 -0.73 10.26 34.50
N ASN A 455 -1.53 10.16 35.55
CA ASN A 455 -1.13 9.55 36.82
C ASN A 455 -1.46 8.04 36.89
N ASN A 456 -2.02 7.47 35.83
CA ASN A 456 -2.40 6.05 35.73
C ASN A 456 -1.58 5.36 34.62
N ALA A 457 -2.19 4.45 33.86
CA ALA A 457 -1.53 3.71 32.79
C ALA A 457 -1.55 4.49 31.46
N LEU A 458 -0.41 4.51 30.79
CA LEU A 458 -0.28 4.89 29.39
C LEU A 458 -0.05 3.62 28.55
N THR A 459 -0.93 3.34 27.61
CA THR A 459 -0.87 2.14 26.75
C THR A 459 -0.80 2.53 25.28
N LEU A 460 0.22 2.02 24.60
CA LEU A 460 0.47 2.21 23.17
C LEU A 460 0.37 0.86 22.47
N ASN A 461 -0.66 0.68 21.64
CA ASN A 461 -0.90 -0.53 20.87
C ASN A 461 -0.73 -0.24 19.38
N GLY A 462 0.14 -0.96 18.71
CA GLY A 462 0.39 -0.81 17.29
C GLY A 462 0.44 -2.17 16.60
N THR A 463 -0.38 -2.39 15.57
CA THR A 463 -0.36 -3.65 14.81
C THR A 463 -0.20 -3.38 13.32
N THR A 464 0.76 -4.04 12.71
CA THR A 464 1.04 -3.95 11.28
C THR A 464 1.53 -5.27 10.69
N GLU A 465 1.62 -5.34 9.36
CA GLU A 465 2.19 -6.49 8.67
C GLU A 465 3.70 -6.32 8.47
N THR A 466 4.18 -5.15 8.02
CA THR A 466 5.56 -5.07 7.45
C THR A 466 6.50 -3.95 7.94
N THR A 467 6.01 -2.82 8.48
CA THR A 467 6.87 -1.70 8.93
C THR A 467 7.04 -1.68 10.45
N THR A 468 6.52 -0.67 11.16
CA THR A 468 6.60 -0.55 12.62
C THR A 468 5.21 -0.58 13.25
N GLY A 469 5.03 -1.42 14.27
CA GLY A 469 3.81 -1.44 15.08
C GLY A 469 3.67 -0.12 15.86
N VAL A 470 4.55 0.11 16.84
CA VAL A 470 4.57 1.35 17.62
C VAL A 470 5.84 2.14 17.37
N LYS A 471 5.71 3.39 16.92
CA LYS A 471 6.84 4.31 16.72
C LYS A 471 6.66 5.58 17.54
N VAL A 472 7.60 5.86 18.44
CA VAL A 472 7.62 7.07 19.26
C VAL A 472 8.93 7.84 19.01
N THR A 473 8.81 9.11 18.62
CA THR A 473 9.96 9.98 18.32
C THR A 473 9.80 11.37 18.92
N GLY A 474 10.88 12.00 19.41
CA GLY A 474 10.85 13.37 19.91
C GLY A 474 9.87 13.65 21.05
N SER A 475 9.35 12.63 21.74
CA SER A 475 8.14 12.74 22.58
C SER A 475 8.45 12.58 24.07
N THR A 476 7.59 13.14 24.92
CA THR A 476 7.72 13.07 26.38
C THR A 476 6.56 12.27 26.97
N LEU A 477 6.87 11.18 27.66
CA LEU A 477 5.90 10.28 28.27
C LEU A 477 6.03 10.32 29.80
N SER A 478 4.92 10.56 30.49
CA SER A 478 4.84 10.55 31.96
C SER A 478 3.59 9.82 32.41
N ALA A 479 3.76 8.72 33.14
CA ALA A 479 2.68 7.86 33.62
C ALA A 479 3.09 7.13 34.91
N ALA A 480 2.13 6.53 35.60
CA ALA A 480 2.46 5.56 36.67
C ALA A 480 3.01 4.26 36.07
N THR A 481 2.44 3.83 34.93
CA THR A 481 2.94 2.70 34.14
C THR A 481 2.87 3.00 32.65
N LEU A 482 3.81 2.44 31.88
CA LEU A 482 3.83 2.51 30.42
C LEU A 482 3.79 1.10 29.83
N ASN A 483 2.83 0.82 28.96
CA ASN A 483 2.75 -0.41 28.19
C ASN A 483 2.95 -0.10 26.70
N VAL A 484 3.97 -0.68 26.09
CA VAL A 484 4.23 -0.57 24.65
C VAL A 484 4.07 -1.93 24.01
N ASN A 485 3.00 -2.10 23.21
CA ASN A 485 2.63 -3.35 22.55
C ASN A 485 2.69 -3.16 21.04
N GLY A 486 3.81 -3.52 20.43
CA GLY A 486 4.08 -3.28 19.02
C GLY A 486 4.22 -4.58 18.22
N VAL A 487 3.38 -4.76 17.20
CA VAL A 487 3.28 -6.00 16.43
C VAL A 487 3.57 -5.75 14.95
N ALA A 488 4.51 -6.52 14.40
CA ALA A 488 4.80 -6.57 12.96
C ALA A 488 4.78 -8.02 12.47
N ARG A 489 3.65 -8.46 11.88
CA ARG A 489 3.30 -9.88 11.69
C ARG A 489 4.10 -10.63 10.63
N VAL A 490 4.60 -9.94 9.61
CA VAL A 490 5.35 -10.52 8.49
C VAL A 490 6.84 -10.18 8.60
N GLN A 491 7.16 -8.91 8.80
CA GLN A 491 8.53 -8.40 8.96
C GLN A 491 8.51 -7.00 9.57
N GLY A 492 9.69 -6.47 9.93
CA GLY A 492 9.85 -5.07 10.34
C GLY A 492 10.19 -4.91 11.81
N THR A 493 9.54 -3.95 12.48
CA THR A 493 9.83 -3.56 13.86
C THR A 493 8.57 -3.68 14.72
N GLY A 494 8.64 -4.40 15.84
CA GLY A 494 7.52 -4.44 16.79
C GLY A 494 7.26 -3.04 17.35
N PHE A 495 8.22 -2.54 18.12
CA PHE A 495 8.23 -1.17 18.63
C PHE A 495 9.58 -0.46 18.46
N SER A 496 9.52 0.86 18.32
CA SER A 496 10.67 1.75 18.28
C SER A 496 10.41 3.01 19.12
N LEU A 497 11.25 3.25 20.12
CA LEU A 497 11.27 4.49 20.89
C LEU A 497 12.64 5.15 20.69
N ALA A 498 12.66 6.34 20.10
CA ALA A 498 13.88 7.07 19.80
C ALA A 498 13.74 8.55 20.12
N THR A 499 14.83 9.24 20.47
CA THR A 499 14.87 10.68 20.74
C THR A 499 13.77 11.17 21.70
N SER A 500 13.34 10.33 22.64
CA SER A 500 12.17 10.54 23.49
C SER A 500 12.53 10.47 24.96
N GLN A 501 11.67 10.97 25.83
CA GLN A 501 11.92 11.06 27.28
C GLN A 501 10.86 10.32 28.06
N LEU A 502 11.30 9.47 28.99
CA LEU A 502 10.47 8.84 30.00
C LEU A 502 10.70 9.57 31.33
N LEU A 503 9.64 10.14 31.91
CA LEU A 503 9.74 10.95 33.12
C LEU A 503 9.25 10.21 34.36
N GLY A 504 9.67 10.71 35.54
CA GLY A 504 9.19 10.23 36.83
C GLY A 504 9.46 8.74 37.04
N GLY A 505 8.43 7.99 37.46
CA GLY A 505 8.52 6.55 37.73
C GLY A 505 8.73 5.66 36.51
N LEU A 506 8.86 6.22 35.30
CA LEU A 506 9.17 5.49 34.07
C LEU A 506 10.67 5.51 33.73
N ALA A 507 11.44 6.45 34.28
CA ALA A 507 12.82 6.74 33.86
C ALA A 507 13.80 5.58 34.11
N ASP A 508 13.56 4.77 35.15
CA ASP A 508 14.36 3.61 35.51
C ASP A 508 13.91 2.32 34.79
N LEU A 509 12.87 2.41 33.94
CA LEU A 509 12.22 1.31 33.22
C LEU A 509 11.52 0.26 34.11
N THR A 510 11.40 0.47 35.42
CA THR A 510 10.75 -0.48 36.34
C THR A 510 9.26 -0.61 36.02
N ASN A 511 8.59 0.52 35.81
CA ASN A 511 7.15 0.57 35.49
C ASN A 511 6.86 0.59 33.98
N VAL A 512 7.80 0.11 33.17
CA VAL A 512 7.68 0.04 31.71
C VAL A 512 7.60 -1.42 31.28
N SER A 513 6.50 -1.76 30.61
CA SER A 513 6.28 -3.04 29.94
C SER A 513 6.46 -2.86 28.43
N LEU A 514 7.28 -3.71 27.83
CA LEU A 514 7.58 -3.70 26.40
C LEU A 514 7.25 -5.09 25.84
N SER A 515 6.41 -5.15 24.82
CA SER A 515 6.04 -6.41 24.18
C SER A 515 5.98 -6.27 22.66
N SER A 516 6.52 -7.27 21.99
CA SER A 516 6.36 -7.49 20.55
C SER A 516 5.66 -8.82 20.24
N ALA A 517 4.92 -9.37 21.20
CA ALA A 517 4.17 -10.61 21.05
C ALA A 517 3.27 -10.61 19.81
N GLY A 518 3.38 -11.66 19.00
CA GLY A 518 2.66 -11.81 17.73
C GLY A 518 3.38 -11.23 16.52
N SER A 519 4.56 -10.64 16.68
CA SER A 519 5.42 -10.26 15.55
C SER A 519 6.08 -11.47 14.91
N ALA A 520 6.50 -11.35 13.65
CA ALA A 520 7.30 -12.34 12.96
C ALA A 520 8.62 -12.60 13.70
N ALA A 521 9.18 -13.80 13.57
CA ALA A 521 10.46 -14.16 14.21
C ALA A 521 11.62 -13.22 13.81
N GLY A 522 11.61 -12.74 12.56
CA GLY A 522 12.60 -11.78 12.05
C GLY A 522 12.33 -10.31 12.39
N ALA A 523 11.20 -9.99 13.04
CA ALA A 523 10.96 -8.64 13.52
C ALA A 523 11.93 -8.28 14.66
N GLN A 524 12.28 -7.01 14.76
CA GLN A 524 13.19 -6.49 15.80
C GLN A 524 12.55 -5.35 16.58
N ASN A 525 13.14 -4.95 17.69
CA ASN A 525 12.73 -3.78 18.46
C ASN A 525 13.89 -2.80 18.61
N VAL A 526 13.61 -1.50 18.73
CA VAL A 526 14.65 -0.47 18.78
C VAL A 526 14.42 0.48 19.96
N LEU A 527 15.44 0.58 20.82
CA LEU A 527 15.53 1.59 21.87
C LEU A 527 16.87 2.31 21.73
N ASP A 528 16.86 3.63 21.63
CA ASP A 528 18.09 4.42 21.57
C ASP A 528 18.55 4.92 22.95
N ASN A 529 19.64 5.68 22.96
CA ASN A 529 20.24 6.21 24.19
C ASN A 529 19.40 7.27 24.92
N SER A 530 18.33 7.77 24.33
CA SER A 530 17.39 8.67 25.01
C SER A 530 16.47 7.91 25.97
N ILE A 531 16.24 6.62 25.69
CA ILE A 531 15.44 5.72 26.52
C ILE A 531 16.34 4.88 27.44
N VAL A 532 17.45 4.37 26.91
CA VAL A 532 18.35 3.45 27.64
C VAL A 532 19.69 4.13 27.91
N ASN A 533 20.05 4.23 29.17
CA ASN A 533 21.33 4.78 29.62
C ASN A 533 21.94 3.86 30.68
N ASP A 534 23.15 4.17 31.13
CA ASP A 534 23.89 3.31 32.05
C ASP A 534 23.17 3.07 33.39
N ALA A 535 22.29 3.99 33.82
CA ALA A 535 21.56 3.86 35.08
C ALA A 535 20.35 2.92 34.99
N ASN A 536 19.78 2.70 33.81
CA ASN A 536 18.57 1.87 33.63
C ASN A 536 18.77 0.64 32.73
N ARG A 537 19.96 0.49 32.14
CA ARG A 537 20.33 -0.62 31.24
C ARG A 537 20.11 -1.99 31.88
N ASP A 538 20.53 -2.17 33.13
CA ASP A 538 20.37 -3.46 33.83
C ASP A 538 18.89 -3.81 34.04
N THR A 539 18.05 -2.81 34.32
CA THR A 539 16.59 -3.00 34.41
C THR A 539 16.01 -3.45 33.08
N LEU A 540 16.50 -2.92 31.95
CA LEU A 540 16.10 -3.38 30.62
C LEU A 540 16.58 -4.82 30.37
N LEU A 541 17.86 -5.11 30.59
CA LEU A 541 18.46 -6.42 30.31
C LEU A 541 17.87 -7.55 31.16
N ALA A 542 17.28 -7.23 32.31
CA ALA A 542 16.51 -8.14 33.14
C ALA A 542 15.12 -8.51 32.58
N LYS A 543 14.62 -7.79 31.56
CA LYS A 543 13.32 -8.07 30.92
C LYS A 543 13.44 -9.22 29.92
N ARG A 544 12.29 -9.80 29.57
CA ARG A 544 12.13 -10.78 28.49
C ARG A 544 11.19 -10.18 27.46
N ILE A 545 11.69 -9.97 26.25
CA ILE A 545 10.95 -9.36 25.13
C ILE A 545 10.97 -10.37 24.00
N GLU A 546 9.85 -10.53 23.29
CA GLU A 546 9.56 -11.64 22.39
C GLU A 546 10.45 -11.65 21.13
N ASN A 547 11.00 -10.49 20.76
CA ASN A 547 11.89 -10.31 19.62
C ASN A 547 13.19 -9.61 20.02
N MET A 548 14.25 -9.86 19.24
CA MET A 548 15.55 -9.21 19.37
C MET A 548 15.43 -7.69 19.50
N THR A 549 15.92 -7.14 20.61
CA THR A 549 15.80 -5.73 20.97
C THR A 549 17.16 -5.05 20.94
N SER A 550 17.28 -4.01 20.13
CA SER A 550 18.50 -3.20 20.01
C SER A 550 18.69 -2.27 21.18
N VAL A 551 19.93 -2.24 21.69
CA VAL A 551 20.36 -1.47 22.85
C VAL A 551 21.65 -0.74 22.52
N GLU A 552 21.63 0.59 22.61
CA GLU A 552 22.81 1.44 22.42
C GLU A 552 23.75 1.38 23.63
N MET A 553 25.01 0.98 23.42
CA MET A 553 26.02 0.83 24.48
C MET A 553 26.92 2.05 24.67
N ASN A 554 26.81 3.08 23.82
CA ASN A 554 27.59 4.31 23.85
C ASN A 554 29.12 4.08 23.92
N GLY A 555 29.61 3.03 23.26
CA GLY A 555 31.04 2.66 23.23
C GLY A 555 31.52 1.89 24.47
N THR A 556 30.67 1.64 25.46
CA THR A 556 31.03 0.83 26.64
C THR A 556 31.16 -0.64 26.23
N ALA A 557 32.22 -1.31 26.69
CA ALA A 557 32.40 -2.74 26.46
C ALA A 557 31.32 -3.55 27.19
N ILE A 558 30.56 -4.36 26.46
CA ILE A 558 29.57 -5.28 27.05
C ILE A 558 30.25 -6.46 27.74
N PHE A 559 31.46 -6.84 27.29
CA PHE A 559 32.21 -7.92 27.89
C PHE A 559 33.73 -7.72 27.75
N ASP A 560 34.45 -7.86 28.85
CA ASP A 560 35.92 -7.92 28.90
C ASP A 560 36.34 -8.88 30.03
N ASP A 561 37.05 -9.96 29.68
CA ASP A 561 37.62 -10.91 30.62
C ASP A 561 39.15 -10.81 30.75
N SER A 562 39.80 -9.81 30.15
CA SER A 562 41.26 -9.69 30.09
C SER A 562 41.93 -9.82 31.46
N ALA A 563 41.32 -9.23 32.50
CA ALA A 563 41.78 -9.27 33.89
C ALA A 563 41.32 -10.51 34.70
N LYS A 564 40.43 -11.35 34.16
CA LYS A 564 39.86 -12.52 34.86
C LYS A 564 40.72 -13.77 34.64
N SER A 565 40.73 -14.69 35.61
CA SER A 565 41.36 -16.02 35.47
C SER A 565 40.51 -16.97 34.63
N ASP A 566 39.20 -16.94 34.84
CA ASP A 566 38.24 -17.71 34.07
C ASP A 566 37.90 -16.93 32.79
N LYS A 567 38.12 -17.57 31.64
CA LYS A 567 37.99 -16.96 30.32
C LYS A 567 36.76 -17.47 29.58
N GLY A 568 36.24 -16.64 28.68
CA GLY A 568 35.07 -16.94 27.85
C GLY A 568 33.78 -16.34 28.37
N TRP A 569 32.76 -16.34 27.51
CA TRP A 569 31.45 -15.77 27.80
C TRP A 569 30.33 -16.71 27.32
N THR A 570 29.66 -17.35 28.27
CA THR A 570 28.52 -18.23 27.98
C THR A 570 27.27 -17.68 28.62
N HIS A 571 26.23 -17.42 27.84
CA HIS A 571 24.94 -16.96 28.34
C HIS A 571 23.79 -17.28 27.38
N ASP A 572 22.61 -17.55 27.93
CA ASP A 572 21.37 -17.73 27.17
C ASP A 572 20.36 -16.65 27.55
N TYR A 573 20.14 -15.69 26.66
CA TYR A 573 19.15 -14.62 26.82
C TYR A 573 17.77 -15.01 26.28
N SER A 574 17.64 -16.17 25.64
CA SER A 574 16.38 -16.68 25.09
C SER A 574 15.57 -17.46 26.13
N SER A 575 14.31 -17.79 25.81
CA SER A 575 13.50 -18.72 26.60
C SER A 575 12.50 -19.48 25.74
N VAL A 576 11.88 -20.52 26.29
CA VAL A 576 10.80 -21.26 25.61
C VAL A 576 9.59 -20.38 25.27
N ASP A 577 9.33 -19.35 26.07
CA ASP A 577 8.21 -18.41 25.86
C ASP A 577 8.58 -17.28 24.88
N THR A 578 9.88 -16.97 24.75
CA THR A 578 10.42 -15.91 23.90
C THR A 578 11.59 -16.42 23.05
N PRO A 579 11.37 -17.41 22.16
CA PRO A 579 12.45 -18.08 21.43
C PRO A 579 13.19 -17.16 20.45
N ASN A 580 12.53 -16.09 19.99
CA ASN A 580 13.10 -15.08 19.10
C ASN A 580 13.59 -13.83 19.85
N GLY A 581 13.50 -13.86 21.18
CA GLY A 581 13.86 -12.78 22.09
C GLY A 581 15.36 -12.73 22.34
N GLY A 582 15.84 -11.54 22.73
CA GLY A 582 17.25 -11.32 23.01
C GLY A 582 17.68 -9.88 22.80
N TRP A 583 18.99 -9.66 22.78
CA TRP A 583 19.61 -8.34 22.75
C TRP A 583 20.52 -8.16 21.54
N ILE A 584 20.37 -7.02 20.86
CA ILE A 584 21.32 -6.57 19.85
C ILE A 584 22.14 -5.46 20.49
N PHE A 585 23.39 -5.74 20.84
CA PHE A 585 24.25 -4.74 21.45
C PHE A 585 24.87 -3.87 20.36
N ASN A 586 24.48 -2.59 20.32
CA ASN A 586 24.98 -1.62 19.35
C ASN A 586 26.16 -0.82 19.92
N ASN A 587 27.18 -0.53 19.10
CA ASN A 587 28.29 0.36 19.41
C ASN A 587 29.01 -0.03 20.71
N THR A 588 29.59 -1.24 20.71
CA THR A 588 30.23 -1.86 21.87
C THR A 588 31.45 -2.70 21.49
N SER A 589 32.11 -3.29 22.47
CA SER A 589 33.19 -4.26 22.28
C SER A 589 33.05 -5.49 23.17
N VAL A 590 33.55 -6.62 22.66
CA VAL A 590 33.74 -7.89 23.38
C VAL A 590 35.21 -8.28 23.30
N THR A 591 35.86 -8.49 24.44
CA THR A 591 37.21 -9.06 24.54
C THR A 591 37.17 -10.32 25.40
N ALA A 592 37.36 -11.48 24.78
CA ALA A 592 37.30 -12.78 25.45
C ALA A 592 38.59 -13.59 25.24
N GLY A 593 39.10 -14.18 26.32
CA GLY A 593 40.28 -15.04 26.30
C GLY A 593 39.98 -16.51 25.95
N GLY A 594 38.71 -16.92 25.97
CA GLY A 594 38.22 -18.29 25.74
C GLY A 594 36.91 -18.31 24.95
N ASP A 595 36.20 -19.44 24.93
CA ASP A 595 34.98 -19.60 24.11
C ASP A 595 33.87 -18.59 24.45
N VAL A 596 33.21 -18.08 23.41
CA VAL A 596 32.02 -17.23 23.52
C VAL A 596 30.83 -17.98 22.94
N ASN A 597 29.88 -18.36 23.78
CA ASN A 597 28.69 -19.12 23.39
C ASN A 597 27.42 -18.42 23.87
N LEU A 598 26.75 -17.72 22.96
CA LEU A 598 25.64 -16.84 23.28
C LEU A 598 24.38 -17.25 22.53
N LYS A 599 23.25 -17.20 23.24
CA LYS A 599 21.91 -17.33 22.65
C LYS A 599 21.09 -16.08 22.88
N GLY A 600 20.31 -15.69 21.89
CA GLY A 600 19.55 -14.44 21.90
C GLY A 600 20.46 -13.21 21.91
N VAL A 601 21.61 -13.25 21.23
CA VAL A 601 22.56 -12.13 21.15
C VAL A 601 22.94 -11.83 19.72
N ALA A 602 23.01 -10.55 19.38
CA ALA A 602 23.62 -10.06 18.15
C ALA A 602 24.37 -8.75 18.41
N PHE A 603 25.09 -8.25 17.42
CA PHE A 603 26.00 -7.11 17.59
C PHE A 603 25.95 -6.18 16.39
N THR A 604 25.78 -4.89 16.62
CA THR A 604 25.85 -3.89 15.54
C THR A 604 26.89 -2.83 15.86
N ASN A 605 27.63 -2.37 14.84
CA ASN A 605 28.71 -1.40 14.99
C ASN A 605 29.70 -1.78 16.11
N ALA A 606 30.00 -3.06 16.28
CA ALA A 606 30.77 -3.58 17.41
C ALA A 606 32.13 -4.15 17.00
N THR A 607 33.02 -4.32 17.97
CA THR A 607 34.27 -5.08 17.80
C THR A 607 34.27 -6.29 18.72
N VAL A 608 34.31 -7.49 18.15
CA VAL A 608 34.32 -8.76 18.90
C VAL A 608 35.66 -9.46 18.69
N THR A 609 36.42 -9.65 19.77
CA THR A 609 37.73 -10.32 19.73
C THR A 609 37.76 -11.51 20.67
N VAL A 610 38.04 -12.69 20.13
CA VAL A 610 38.18 -13.96 20.87
C VAL A 610 39.60 -14.50 20.65
N SER A 611 40.40 -14.58 21.72
CA SER A 611 41.83 -14.88 21.60
C SER A 611 42.15 -16.37 21.53
N ASN A 612 41.58 -17.21 22.41
CA ASN A 612 41.88 -18.66 22.48
C ASN A 612 40.60 -19.50 22.59
N GLY A 613 39.63 -19.27 21.71
CA GLY A 613 38.34 -19.97 21.70
C GLY A 613 37.55 -19.72 20.42
N SER A 614 36.35 -20.26 20.35
CA SER A 614 35.39 -20.07 19.25
C SER A 614 34.29 -19.08 19.61
N LEU A 615 33.63 -18.50 18.60
CA LEU A 615 32.43 -17.68 18.77
C LEU A 615 31.21 -18.44 18.22
N THR A 616 30.20 -18.63 19.06
CA THR A 616 28.90 -19.18 18.68
C THR A 616 27.80 -18.19 19.04
N LEU A 617 27.00 -17.80 18.03
CA LEU A 617 25.75 -17.04 18.18
C LEU A 617 24.60 -17.92 17.69
N ASP A 618 23.71 -18.35 18.59
CA ASP A 618 22.58 -19.23 18.28
C ASP A 618 21.26 -18.58 18.70
N ASN A 619 20.56 -17.97 17.75
CA ASN A 619 19.32 -17.24 18.01
C ASN A 619 18.14 -17.93 17.32
N GLY A 620 16.99 -17.99 17.99
CA GLY A 620 15.72 -18.32 17.32
C GLY A 620 15.23 -17.18 16.41
N GLY A 621 15.60 -15.93 16.72
CA GLY A 621 15.34 -14.74 15.91
C GLY A 621 16.53 -14.31 15.05
N ALA A 622 16.48 -13.08 14.52
CA ALA A 622 17.51 -12.54 13.63
C ALA A 622 18.89 -12.36 14.32
N VAL A 623 19.96 -12.38 13.52
CA VAL A 623 21.33 -12.09 13.97
C VAL A 623 21.94 -10.95 13.14
N PRO A 624 21.57 -9.68 13.41
CA PRO A 624 22.22 -8.55 12.79
C PRO A 624 23.68 -8.41 13.29
N LEU A 625 24.61 -8.38 12.35
CA LEU A 625 26.05 -8.16 12.50
C LEU A 625 26.51 -6.91 11.74
N THR A 626 25.59 -5.99 11.48
CA THR A 626 25.81 -4.79 10.65
C THR A 626 26.92 -3.92 11.23
N GLY A 627 27.91 -3.59 10.42
CA GLY A 627 29.06 -2.75 10.83
C GLY A 627 29.97 -3.40 11.88
N THR A 628 29.76 -4.68 12.21
CA THR A 628 30.51 -5.38 13.26
C THR A 628 31.76 -6.05 12.70
N THR A 629 32.88 -5.95 13.42
CA THR A 629 34.11 -6.68 13.12
C THR A 629 34.30 -7.80 14.14
N VAL A 630 34.34 -9.03 13.65
CA VAL A 630 34.59 -10.24 14.44
C VAL A 630 35.99 -10.78 14.14
N THR A 631 36.78 -11.04 15.17
CA THR A 631 38.13 -11.61 15.07
C THR A 631 38.29 -12.74 16.07
N VAL A 632 38.49 -13.96 15.57
CA VAL A 632 38.65 -15.19 16.36
C VAL A 632 40.01 -15.81 16.04
N ASN A 633 40.99 -15.64 16.93
CA ASN A 633 42.40 -15.90 16.64
C ASN A 633 42.79 -17.39 16.60
N ASP A 634 42.08 -18.28 17.30
CA ASP A 634 42.45 -19.72 17.36
C ASP A 634 41.27 -20.70 17.24
N GLY A 635 40.06 -20.20 16.96
CA GLY A 635 38.83 -21.00 16.92
C GLY A 635 37.97 -20.76 15.68
N ALA A 636 36.75 -21.30 15.73
CA ALA A 636 35.74 -21.21 14.69
C ALA A 636 34.72 -20.09 14.98
N VAL A 637 33.95 -19.70 13.97
CA VAL A 637 32.78 -18.82 14.11
C VAL A 637 31.54 -19.57 13.64
N SER A 638 30.51 -19.64 14.47
CA SER A 638 29.21 -20.21 14.12
C SER A 638 28.11 -19.20 14.42
N VAL A 639 27.33 -18.84 13.40
CA VAL A 639 26.21 -17.91 13.51
C VAL A 639 24.97 -18.59 12.96
N HIS A 640 23.95 -18.70 13.80
CA HIS A 640 22.69 -19.35 13.49
C HIS A 640 21.49 -18.44 13.80
N SER A 641 20.57 -18.36 12.84
CA SER A 641 19.27 -17.68 12.96
C SER A 641 18.16 -18.66 12.62
N GLY A 642 17.32 -19.00 13.60
CA GLY A 642 16.13 -19.84 13.38
C GLY A 642 15.09 -19.15 12.50
N GLY A 643 14.87 -17.85 12.70
CA GLY A 643 13.92 -17.03 11.97
C GLY A 643 14.39 -15.59 11.83
N GLY A 644 14.35 -15.05 10.62
CA GLY A 644 14.96 -13.76 10.29
C GLY A 644 16.40 -13.89 9.77
N ASN A 645 17.01 -12.74 9.48
CA ASN A 645 18.24 -12.69 8.69
C ASN A 645 19.51 -12.74 9.55
N ILE A 646 20.59 -13.28 8.98
CA ILE A 646 21.96 -12.93 9.37
C ILE A 646 22.39 -11.77 8.48
N ASP A 647 22.65 -10.60 9.06
CA ASP A 647 22.96 -9.38 8.30
C ASP A 647 24.38 -8.88 8.60
N LEU A 648 25.30 -9.11 7.68
CA LEU A 648 26.70 -8.69 7.70
C LEU A 648 26.93 -7.46 6.81
N THR A 649 25.93 -6.60 6.62
CA THR A 649 26.11 -5.33 5.91
C THR A 649 27.19 -4.49 6.60
N LYS A 650 28.27 -4.20 5.88
CA LYS A 650 29.50 -3.54 6.35
C LYS A 650 30.21 -4.28 7.49
N GLY A 651 29.88 -5.54 7.74
CA GLY A 651 30.52 -6.40 8.74
C GLY A 651 31.72 -7.15 8.18
N ASN A 652 32.60 -7.61 9.05
CA ASN A 652 33.75 -8.46 8.71
C ASN A 652 33.87 -9.60 9.73
N ILE A 653 34.26 -10.79 9.27
CA ILE A 653 34.56 -11.95 10.13
C ILE A 653 35.92 -12.52 9.74
N SER A 654 36.80 -12.67 10.73
CA SER A 654 38.05 -13.42 10.59
C SER A 654 38.10 -14.51 11.66
N ALA A 655 38.42 -15.74 11.24
CA ALA A 655 38.60 -16.89 12.10
C ALA A 655 39.82 -17.71 11.64
N LYS A 656 40.45 -18.44 12.57
CA LYS A 656 41.47 -19.42 12.19
C LYS A 656 40.86 -20.71 11.65
N ARG A 657 39.76 -21.18 12.24
CA ARG A 657 39.04 -22.38 11.82
C ARG A 657 37.74 -22.00 11.10
N ASP A 658 36.83 -22.96 10.96
CA ASP A 658 35.62 -22.84 10.14
C ASP A 658 34.75 -21.63 10.49
N ILE A 659 34.09 -21.07 9.47
CA ILE A 659 33.06 -20.04 9.59
C ILE A 659 31.75 -20.62 9.04
N THR A 660 30.74 -20.75 9.90
CA THR A 660 29.42 -21.24 9.53
C THR A 660 28.37 -20.15 9.74
N LEU A 661 27.66 -19.78 8.68
CA LEU A 661 26.53 -18.84 8.71
C LEU A 661 25.28 -19.57 8.24
N LYS A 662 24.27 -19.73 9.10
CA LYS A 662 23.09 -20.52 8.78
C LYS A 662 21.79 -19.82 9.18
N THR A 663 20.84 -19.73 8.24
CA THR A 663 19.44 -19.41 8.52
C THR A 663 18.53 -20.62 8.24
N ASP A 664 17.57 -20.86 9.14
CA ASP A 664 16.51 -21.85 8.90
C ASP A 664 15.30 -21.22 8.16
N ASN A 665 14.97 -19.96 8.46
CA ASN A 665 13.94 -19.17 7.76
C ASN A 665 14.31 -17.68 7.66
N GLY A 666 15.24 -17.36 6.76
CA GLY A 666 15.69 -16.00 6.50
C GLY A 666 16.85 -15.93 5.51
N THR A 667 17.34 -14.73 5.27
CA THR A 667 18.45 -14.46 4.34
C THR A 667 19.78 -14.38 5.08
N VAL A 668 20.86 -14.93 4.51
CA VAL A 668 22.22 -14.52 4.85
C VAL A 668 22.62 -13.38 3.91
N LEU A 669 22.72 -12.16 4.45
CA LEU A 669 23.09 -10.96 3.71
C LEU A 669 24.53 -10.56 4.04
N ILE A 670 25.42 -10.56 3.05
CA ILE A 670 26.81 -10.12 3.18
C ILE A 670 27.02 -8.98 2.20
N SER A 671 27.24 -7.77 2.70
CA SER A 671 27.33 -6.60 1.83
C SER A 671 28.43 -5.63 2.25
N GLY A 672 29.40 -5.38 1.37
CA GLY A 672 30.35 -4.28 1.53
C GLY A 672 29.70 -2.91 1.32
N THR A 673 30.44 -1.86 1.66
CA THR A 673 29.97 -0.47 1.43
C THR A 673 29.92 -0.14 -0.06
N ASN A 674 30.90 -0.61 -0.84
CA ASN A 674 31.01 -0.45 -2.28
C ASN A 674 32.07 -1.41 -2.83
N ALA A 675 32.33 -1.40 -4.14
CA ALA A 675 33.28 -2.31 -4.80
C ALA A 675 34.73 -2.26 -4.25
N THR A 676 35.14 -1.16 -3.61
CA THR A 676 36.49 -1.00 -3.04
C THR A 676 36.56 -1.26 -1.53
N VAL A 677 35.41 -1.18 -0.83
CA VAL A 677 35.30 -1.42 0.61
C VAL A 677 34.34 -2.58 0.79
N LYS A 678 34.88 -3.79 0.63
CA LYS A 678 34.15 -5.05 0.67
C LYS A 678 33.87 -5.52 2.10
N ALA A 679 32.85 -6.36 2.27
CA ALA A 679 32.68 -7.15 3.49
C ALA A 679 33.60 -8.37 3.39
N ASN A 680 34.52 -8.52 4.35
CA ASN A 680 35.55 -9.57 4.32
C ASN A 680 35.19 -10.71 5.28
N ILE A 681 35.14 -11.93 4.77
CA ILE A 681 34.92 -13.16 5.54
C ILE A 681 36.11 -14.09 5.28
N THR A 682 36.95 -14.32 6.29
CA THR A 682 38.22 -15.04 6.11
C THR A 682 38.39 -16.12 7.14
N SER A 683 38.50 -17.37 6.69
CA SER A 683 39.00 -18.50 7.48
C SER A 683 40.42 -18.83 7.03
N SER A 684 41.42 -18.74 7.92
CA SER A 684 42.83 -18.95 7.51
C SER A 684 43.18 -20.43 7.30
N ASP A 685 42.66 -21.31 8.17
CA ASP A 685 43.00 -22.73 8.23
C ASP A 685 41.75 -23.63 8.19
N GLY A 686 40.58 -23.10 7.84
CA GLY A 686 39.31 -23.83 7.82
C GLY A 686 38.41 -23.47 6.64
N ASP A 687 37.16 -23.93 6.73
CA ASP A 687 36.16 -23.83 5.66
C ASP A 687 35.15 -22.69 5.90
N ILE A 688 34.53 -22.18 4.83
CA ILE A 688 33.38 -21.27 4.92
C ILE A 688 32.12 -22.00 4.47
N MET A 689 31.13 -22.12 5.34
CA MET A 689 29.82 -22.70 5.06
C MET A 689 28.73 -21.65 5.26
N ILE A 690 28.04 -21.30 4.18
CA ILE A 690 26.92 -20.35 4.19
C ILE A 690 25.67 -21.08 3.73
N THR A 691 24.63 -21.08 4.55
CA THR A 691 23.35 -21.68 4.21
C THR A 691 22.23 -20.70 4.50
N GLY A 692 21.52 -20.29 3.45
CA GLY A 692 20.41 -19.36 3.52
C GLY A 692 19.11 -20.01 3.08
N ASN A 693 18.21 -20.32 4.00
CA ASN A 693 16.89 -20.86 3.66
C ASN A 693 15.84 -19.77 3.86
N SER A 694 15.44 -19.11 2.79
CA SER A 694 14.42 -18.07 2.86
C SER A 694 13.08 -18.63 2.37
N GLY A 695 11.97 -18.28 3.03
CA GLY A 695 10.64 -18.57 2.49
C GLY A 695 10.40 -17.79 1.20
N ASN A 696 9.92 -16.54 1.32
CA ASN A 696 9.52 -15.70 0.19
C ASN A 696 10.58 -14.63 -0.19
N SER A 697 11.87 -14.87 0.08
CA SER A 697 12.94 -13.90 -0.15
C SER A 697 14.15 -14.55 -0.83
N MET A 698 15.35 -13.98 -0.66
CA MET A 698 16.61 -14.58 -1.12
C MET A 698 17.22 -15.47 -0.03
N GLY A 699 17.78 -16.61 -0.41
CA GLY A 699 18.51 -17.46 0.54
C GLY A 699 19.79 -16.78 1.00
N VAL A 700 20.70 -16.52 0.07
CA VAL A 700 21.98 -15.84 0.29
C VAL A 700 22.09 -14.65 -0.66
N ARG A 701 22.47 -13.49 -0.14
CA ARG A 701 22.77 -12.31 -0.95
C ARG A 701 24.16 -11.79 -0.64
N LEU A 702 25.00 -11.71 -1.65
CA LEU A 702 26.34 -11.16 -1.60
C LEU A 702 26.41 -9.89 -2.45
N VAL A 703 26.96 -8.82 -1.88
CA VAL A 703 27.13 -7.54 -2.57
C VAL A 703 28.46 -6.89 -2.20
N ASN A 704 29.42 -6.86 -3.12
CA ASN A 704 30.78 -6.40 -2.81
C ASN A 704 31.38 -7.20 -1.63
N ALA A 705 31.33 -8.52 -1.71
CA ALA A 705 31.86 -9.43 -0.71
C ALA A 705 33.24 -9.97 -1.10
N ASN A 706 34.07 -10.29 -0.11
CA ASN A 706 35.34 -10.99 -0.29
C ASN A 706 35.43 -12.15 0.69
N LEU A 707 35.41 -13.38 0.19
CA LEU A 707 35.41 -14.60 0.97
C LEU A 707 36.71 -15.38 0.70
N THR A 708 37.40 -15.84 1.75
CA THR A 708 38.65 -16.60 1.63
C THR A 708 38.69 -17.77 2.62
N SER A 709 38.94 -18.99 2.13
CA SER A 709 38.99 -20.21 2.96
C SER A 709 39.77 -21.36 2.30
N ILE A 710 39.88 -22.51 2.98
CA ILE A 710 40.35 -23.75 2.36
C ILE A 710 39.29 -24.28 1.39
N ASN A 711 38.12 -24.65 1.89
CA ASN A 711 36.94 -24.97 1.08
C ASN A 711 35.81 -23.99 1.33
N MET A 712 34.86 -23.90 0.39
CA MET A 712 33.72 -23.01 0.48
C MET A 712 32.44 -23.71 0.04
N SER A 713 31.35 -23.52 0.77
CA SER A 713 30.02 -23.99 0.38
C SER A 713 28.98 -22.90 0.63
N ILE A 714 28.32 -22.45 -0.44
CA ILE A 714 27.28 -21.42 -0.40
C ILE A 714 25.98 -22.04 -0.90
N ASN A 715 25.03 -22.25 -0.01
CA ASN A 715 23.76 -22.92 -0.31
C ASN A 715 22.61 -21.95 -0.06
N GLY A 716 21.86 -21.62 -1.10
CA GLY A 716 20.67 -20.79 -1.02
C GLY A 716 19.41 -21.58 -1.36
N SER A 717 18.32 -21.32 -0.64
CA SER A 717 17.00 -21.87 -0.93
C SER A 717 15.92 -20.79 -0.83
N ALA A 718 14.95 -20.82 -1.75
CA ALA A 718 13.78 -19.94 -1.75
C ALA A 718 12.49 -20.66 -2.20
N ILE A 719 11.35 -20.32 -1.60
CA ILE A 719 10.00 -20.92 -1.82
C ILE A 719 9.08 -19.97 -2.66
N GLY A 720 9.58 -18.83 -3.12
CA GLY A 720 8.81 -17.92 -3.98
C GLY A 720 9.54 -16.62 -4.34
N GLY A 721 8.98 -15.85 -5.28
CA GLY A 721 9.41 -14.47 -5.60
C GLY A 721 8.65 -13.41 -4.79
N SER A 722 8.77 -12.13 -5.16
CA SER A 722 7.84 -11.07 -4.72
C SER A 722 6.99 -10.56 -5.89
N ASN A 723 5.89 -9.88 -5.56
CA ASN A 723 5.11 -9.07 -6.48
C ASN A 723 5.85 -7.79 -6.90
N ASP A 724 6.97 -7.49 -6.24
CA ASP A 724 7.77 -6.30 -6.49
C ASP A 724 8.73 -6.52 -7.65
N ASP A 725 8.44 -5.87 -8.78
CA ASP A 725 9.27 -5.81 -9.98
C ASP A 725 10.69 -5.27 -9.71
N MET A 726 10.96 -4.69 -8.53
CA MET A 726 12.23 -4.05 -8.17
C MET A 726 13.22 -4.93 -7.40
N ALA A 727 12.81 -6.08 -6.85
CA ALA A 727 13.69 -6.92 -6.05
C ALA A 727 14.28 -8.09 -6.87
N SER A 728 15.60 -8.24 -6.86
CA SER A 728 16.25 -9.44 -7.40
C SER A 728 15.90 -10.63 -6.50
N PHE A 729 15.20 -11.63 -7.02
CA PHE A 729 14.89 -12.86 -6.28
C PHE A 729 15.74 -14.02 -6.80
N GLY A 730 16.49 -14.61 -5.88
CA GLY A 730 17.11 -15.88 -6.11
C GLY A 730 17.57 -16.56 -4.85
N ALA A 731 17.79 -17.86 -4.95
CA ALA A 731 18.34 -18.62 -3.84
C ALA A 731 19.74 -18.09 -3.47
N VAL A 732 20.59 -17.84 -4.46
CA VAL A 732 21.85 -17.09 -4.29
C VAL A 732 21.89 -15.90 -5.24
N SER A 733 22.11 -14.70 -4.72
CA SER A 733 22.21 -13.46 -5.49
C SER A 733 23.59 -12.83 -5.33
N LEU A 734 24.24 -12.52 -6.46
CA LEU A 734 25.56 -11.87 -6.57
C LEU A 734 25.42 -10.52 -7.27
N PHE A 735 26.07 -9.48 -6.75
CA PHE A 735 26.01 -8.13 -7.33
C PHE A 735 27.19 -7.25 -6.88
N GLY A 736 27.66 -6.37 -7.77
CA GLY A 736 28.82 -5.51 -7.47
C GLY A 736 30.13 -6.24 -7.69
N ALA A 737 31.11 -6.11 -6.78
CA ALA A 737 32.44 -6.71 -6.91
C ALA A 737 32.67 -7.84 -5.90
N ASP A 738 32.18 -9.04 -6.21
CA ASP A 738 32.27 -10.23 -5.34
C ASP A 738 33.51 -11.07 -5.67
N GLU A 739 34.24 -11.52 -4.65
CA GLU A 739 35.45 -12.32 -4.76
C GLU A 739 35.39 -13.55 -3.85
N PHE A 740 35.68 -14.71 -4.41
CA PHE A 740 35.69 -16.01 -3.73
C PHE A 740 37.04 -16.67 -3.95
N HIS A 741 37.78 -16.89 -2.87
CA HIS A 741 39.11 -17.49 -2.89
C HIS A 741 39.11 -18.79 -2.10
N VAL A 742 39.43 -19.91 -2.77
CA VAL A 742 39.70 -21.20 -2.11
C VAL A 742 41.17 -21.56 -2.26
N ALA A 743 41.71 -22.34 -1.33
CA ALA A 743 43.08 -22.83 -1.44
C ALA A 743 43.26 -23.65 -2.74
N ASN A 744 44.49 -23.71 -3.29
CA ASN A 744 44.79 -24.49 -4.50
C ASN A 744 44.42 -25.99 -4.38
N THR A 745 44.41 -26.53 -3.15
CA THR A 745 44.01 -27.91 -2.84
C THR A 745 42.54 -28.04 -2.44
N GLY A 746 41.84 -26.92 -2.28
CA GLY A 746 40.46 -26.87 -1.83
C GLY A 746 39.47 -26.77 -2.99
N HIS A 747 38.19 -26.71 -2.62
CA HIS A 747 37.08 -26.67 -3.55
C HIS A 747 35.98 -25.73 -3.07
N GLY A 748 35.36 -25.00 -3.99
CA GLY A 748 34.20 -24.16 -3.74
C GLY A 748 32.93 -24.73 -4.37
N GLU A 749 31.81 -24.63 -3.67
CA GLU A 749 30.49 -24.99 -4.18
C GLU A 749 29.50 -23.85 -3.95
N MET A 750 28.68 -23.56 -4.96
CA MET A 750 27.59 -22.60 -4.86
C MET A 750 26.30 -23.22 -5.42
N ASN A 751 25.37 -23.55 -4.55
CA ASN A 751 24.12 -24.20 -4.90
C ASN A 751 22.93 -23.27 -4.64
N GLY A 752 22.13 -23.02 -5.67
CA GLY A 752 20.85 -22.32 -5.56
C GLY A 752 19.70 -23.28 -5.82
N TYR A 753 18.71 -23.29 -4.93
CA TYR A 753 17.47 -24.04 -5.10
C TYR A 753 16.24 -23.13 -4.99
N VAL A 754 15.41 -23.06 -6.02
CA VAL A 754 14.17 -22.26 -6.00
C VAL A 754 12.98 -23.15 -6.28
N ASN A 755 11.98 -23.12 -5.41
CA ASN A 755 10.71 -23.79 -5.62
C ASN A 755 9.59 -22.76 -5.67
N ASN A 756 9.15 -22.39 -6.88
CA ASN A 756 8.19 -21.31 -7.08
C ASN A 756 6.73 -21.80 -6.99
N TYR A 757 6.06 -21.49 -5.87
CA TYR A 757 4.64 -21.79 -5.62
C TYR A 757 3.69 -20.64 -5.93
N LEU A 758 4.20 -19.42 -6.12
CA LEU A 758 3.41 -18.21 -6.25
C LEU A 758 3.46 -17.71 -7.69
N ASP A 759 2.38 -17.06 -8.14
CA ASP A 759 2.19 -16.48 -9.50
C ASP A 759 3.10 -15.26 -9.75
N LEU A 760 4.39 -15.35 -9.36
CA LEU A 760 5.32 -14.23 -9.26
C LEU A 760 6.34 -14.28 -10.38
N THR A 761 6.57 -13.12 -10.97
CA THR A 761 7.41 -12.96 -12.15
C THR A 761 8.88 -12.81 -11.77
N ARG A 762 9.76 -13.57 -12.44
CA ARG A 762 11.21 -13.33 -12.65
C ARG A 762 12.14 -13.66 -11.47
N ASN A 763 12.32 -14.97 -11.22
CA ASN A 763 13.24 -15.50 -10.20
C ASN A 763 14.36 -16.34 -10.84
N GLY A 764 15.52 -16.42 -10.20
CA GLY A 764 16.63 -17.30 -10.60
C GLY A 764 17.20 -18.12 -9.44
N ALA A 765 17.55 -19.38 -9.62
CA ALA A 765 18.20 -20.13 -8.53
C ALA A 765 19.58 -19.54 -8.18
N ILE A 766 20.37 -19.21 -9.21
CA ILE A 766 21.53 -18.32 -9.12
C ILE A 766 21.24 -17.04 -9.91
N VAL A 767 21.40 -15.89 -9.28
CA VAL A 767 21.20 -14.58 -9.92
C VAL A 767 22.50 -13.80 -9.90
N ILE A 768 22.94 -13.34 -11.08
CA ILE A 768 24.13 -12.50 -11.24
C ILE A 768 23.69 -11.17 -11.87
N GLY A 769 23.74 -10.10 -11.08
CA GLY A 769 23.26 -8.77 -11.45
C GLY A 769 22.00 -8.30 -10.68
N GLN A 770 21.56 -7.07 -10.94
CA GLN A 770 20.43 -6.46 -10.22
C GLN A 770 19.43 -5.73 -11.14
N ILE A 771 18.14 -5.81 -10.81
CA ILE A 771 17.08 -5.10 -11.54
C ILE A 771 17.20 -3.58 -11.33
N PHE A 772 17.25 -2.80 -12.42
CA PHE A 772 17.16 -1.32 -12.47
C PHE A 772 18.18 -0.49 -11.68
N ALA A 773 19.15 -1.09 -10.98
CA ALA A 773 20.15 -0.35 -10.19
C ALA A 773 21.26 0.32 -11.01
N GLY A 774 21.47 -0.08 -12.27
CA GLY A 774 22.52 0.46 -13.14
C GLY A 774 23.93 0.22 -12.58
N GLY A 775 24.60 -0.85 -12.99
CA GLY A 775 25.98 -1.11 -12.60
C GLY A 775 26.51 -2.42 -13.15
N ASP A 776 27.82 -2.49 -13.39
CA ASP A 776 28.48 -3.72 -13.81
C ASP A 776 28.64 -4.68 -12.62
N THR A 777 28.41 -5.96 -12.87
CA THR A 777 28.64 -7.02 -11.87
C THR A 777 29.94 -7.74 -12.19
N ASN A 778 30.89 -7.72 -11.26
CA ASN A 778 32.19 -8.35 -11.37
C ASN A 778 32.32 -9.44 -10.31
N VAL A 779 32.43 -10.69 -10.73
CA VAL A 779 32.57 -11.84 -9.84
C VAL A 779 33.90 -12.53 -10.15
N VAL A 780 34.72 -12.82 -9.14
CA VAL A 780 35.90 -13.67 -9.32
C VAL A 780 35.83 -14.92 -8.46
N PHE A 781 36.11 -16.04 -9.09
CA PHE A 781 36.27 -17.36 -8.49
C PHE A 781 37.74 -17.76 -8.66
N ASP A 782 38.48 -17.77 -7.56
CA ASP A 782 39.92 -18.07 -7.51
C ASP A 782 40.14 -19.44 -6.85
N GLY A 783 40.53 -20.42 -7.66
CA GLY A 783 40.48 -21.84 -7.36
C GLY A 783 39.37 -22.59 -8.13
N SER A 784 39.08 -23.83 -7.73
CA SER A 784 38.08 -24.69 -8.39
C SER A 784 36.70 -24.48 -7.78
N PHE A 785 35.69 -24.22 -8.60
CA PHE A 785 34.31 -23.95 -8.14
C PHE A 785 33.24 -24.68 -8.96
N ASP A 786 32.30 -25.33 -8.30
CA ASP A 786 31.07 -25.84 -8.91
C ASP A 786 29.87 -24.96 -8.54
N ILE A 787 29.23 -24.36 -9.55
CA ILE A 787 28.10 -23.44 -9.39
C ILE A 787 26.87 -24.12 -10.00
N LYS A 788 25.83 -24.35 -9.19
CA LYS A 788 24.64 -25.11 -9.58
C LYS A 788 23.37 -24.34 -9.28
N GLY A 789 22.53 -24.15 -10.31
CA GLY A 789 21.17 -23.66 -10.17
C GLY A 789 20.15 -24.78 -10.43
N ASP A 790 19.18 -24.90 -9.55
CA ASP A 790 18.06 -25.83 -9.69
C ASP A 790 16.76 -25.13 -9.32
N ALA A 791 15.97 -24.78 -10.33
CA ALA A 791 14.65 -24.24 -10.16
C ALA A 791 13.57 -25.32 -10.35
N PHE A 792 12.45 -25.13 -9.67
CA PHE A 792 11.25 -25.94 -9.78
C PHE A 792 10.01 -25.05 -9.74
N THR A 793 8.96 -25.43 -10.47
CA THR A 793 7.73 -24.64 -10.59
C THR A 793 6.51 -25.53 -10.38
N THR A 794 5.61 -25.13 -9.49
CA THR A 794 4.33 -25.82 -9.26
C THR A 794 3.17 -24.86 -9.51
N GLY A 795 2.44 -25.00 -10.62
CA GLY A 795 1.31 -24.11 -10.93
C GLY A 795 0.86 -24.13 -12.39
N ALA A 796 -0.26 -23.46 -12.68
CA ALA A 796 -0.95 -23.51 -13.98
C ALA A 796 -0.44 -22.51 -15.05
N LYS A 797 0.57 -21.69 -14.75
CA LYS A 797 1.21 -20.80 -15.74
C LYS A 797 2.68 -21.23 -15.97
N PRO A 798 3.17 -21.26 -17.22
CA PRO A 798 4.59 -21.47 -17.49
C PRO A 798 5.37 -20.29 -16.88
N SER A 799 6.02 -20.54 -15.74
CA SER A 799 6.58 -19.48 -14.90
C SER A 799 7.91 -18.97 -15.46
N SER A 800 8.18 -17.67 -15.30
CA SER A 800 9.46 -17.00 -15.57
C SER A 800 10.51 -17.29 -14.49
N THR A 801 10.79 -18.57 -14.21
CA THR A 801 11.80 -19.00 -13.23
C THR A 801 12.93 -19.71 -13.98
N TYR A 802 14.18 -19.40 -13.64
CA TYR A 802 15.37 -19.92 -14.32
C TYR A 802 16.37 -20.50 -13.33
N ASP A 803 17.21 -21.44 -13.75
CA ASP A 803 18.27 -21.96 -12.88
C ASP A 803 19.37 -20.91 -12.69
N ILE A 804 19.79 -20.29 -13.79
CA ILE A 804 20.78 -19.22 -13.78
C ILE A 804 20.20 -18.01 -14.52
N PHE A 805 20.20 -16.86 -13.86
CA PHE A 805 19.62 -15.64 -14.38
C PHE A 805 20.65 -14.50 -14.36
N PHE A 806 21.06 -14.05 -15.55
CA PHE A 806 21.90 -12.86 -15.70
C PHE A 806 21.02 -11.63 -15.92
N ASN A 807 21.13 -10.66 -15.03
CA ASN A 807 20.13 -9.62 -14.91
C ASN A 807 20.75 -8.22 -15.08
N ASN A 808 20.27 -7.45 -16.05
CA ASN A 808 20.53 -6.01 -16.28
C ASN A 808 21.99 -5.54 -16.06
N GLY A 809 22.68 -5.21 -17.16
CA GLY A 809 24.06 -4.69 -17.16
C GLY A 809 25.03 -5.65 -17.85
N SER A 810 26.30 -5.25 -17.96
CA SER A 810 27.37 -6.19 -18.33
C SER A 810 27.87 -6.89 -17.07
N SER A 811 28.13 -8.19 -17.18
CA SER A 811 28.72 -8.96 -16.10
C SER A 811 30.09 -9.46 -16.52
N SER A 812 31.07 -9.43 -15.63
CA SER A 812 32.37 -10.05 -15.82
C SER A 812 32.59 -11.11 -14.76
N ILE A 813 32.77 -12.35 -15.20
CA ILE A 813 32.96 -13.51 -14.34
C ILE A 813 34.34 -14.05 -14.64
N THR A 814 35.22 -13.94 -13.65
CA THR A 814 36.62 -14.34 -13.79
C THR A 814 36.86 -15.65 -13.05
N PHE A 815 37.42 -16.63 -13.72
CA PHE A 815 37.90 -17.86 -13.11
C PHE A 815 39.43 -17.87 -13.12
N LYS A 816 40.06 -18.00 -11.95
CA LYS A 816 41.52 -18.02 -11.80
C LYS A 816 41.99 -19.38 -11.28
N GLY A 817 42.85 -20.04 -12.05
CA GLY A 817 43.33 -21.38 -11.74
C GLY A 817 42.22 -22.44 -11.62
N GLY A 818 42.61 -23.69 -11.42
CA GLY A 818 41.66 -24.78 -11.13
C GLY A 818 40.73 -25.17 -12.28
N LYS A 819 39.70 -25.95 -11.92
CA LYS A 819 38.61 -26.36 -12.82
C LYS A 819 37.30 -25.91 -12.22
N SER A 820 36.55 -25.11 -12.96
CA SER A 820 35.28 -24.57 -12.49
C SER A 820 34.15 -24.91 -13.43
N SER A 821 32.94 -25.06 -12.89
CA SER A 821 31.75 -25.36 -13.67
C SER A 821 30.56 -24.49 -13.28
N MET A 822 29.68 -24.23 -14.25
CA MET A 822 28.32 -23.75 -14.04
C MET A 822 27.35 -24.79 -14.56
N THR A 823 26.32 -25.13 -13.79
CA THR A 823 25.34 -26.14 -14.14
C THR A 823 23.92 -25.63 -13.92
N SER A 824 23.12 -25.61 -14.98
CA SER A 824 21.65 -25.46 -14.95
C SER A 824 21.02 -26.84 -15.06
N CYS A 825 20.13 -27.19 -14.13
CA CYS A 825 19.63 -28.56 -13.96
C CYS A 825 18.28 -28.83 -14.62
N SER A 826 17.43 -27.82 -14.82
CA SER A 826 16.02 -28.04 -15.15
C SER A 826 15.36 -26.91 -15.98
N HIS A 827 15.49 -25.64 -15.59
CA HIS A 827 14.75 -24.51 -16.20
C HIS A 827 15.62 -23.58 -17.03
N GLY A 828 16.83 -24.01 -17.37
CA GLY A 828 17.71 -23.30 -18.29
C GLY A 828 18.27 -21.99 -17.74
N VAL A 829 18.80 -21.20 -18.66
CA VAL A 829 19.56 -19.98 -18.41
C VAL A 829 18.93 -18.84 -19.19
N TYR A 830 18.72 -17.70 -18.51
CA TYR A 830 18.06 -16.55 -19.10
C TYR A 830 18.79 -15.25 -18.84
N THR A 831 18.61 -14.28 -19.73
CA THR A 831 19.06 -12.90 -19.50
C THR A 831 17.97 -11.87 -19.76
N ARG A 832 17.90 -10.82 -18.94
CA ARG A 832 16.97 -9.69 -19.13
C ARG A 832 17.70 -8.38 -19.38
N PHE A 833 17.13 -7.57 -20.28
CA PHE A 833 17.63 -6.24 -20.66
C PHE A 833 16.78 -5.11 -20.08
N SER A 834 17.48 -4.01 -19.78
CA SER A 834 16.87 -2.69 -19.60
C SER A 834 16.76 -2.05 -20.98
N ALA A 835 15.63 -1.40 -21.28
CA ALA A 835 15.33 -0.79 -22.59
C ALA A 835 16.30 0.34 -23.02
N TYR A 836 17.33 0.63 -22.22
CA TYR A 836 18.20 1.80 -22.33
C TYR A 836 19.69 1.50 -22.63
N SER A 837 20.12 0.22 -22.74
CA SER A 837 21.52 -0.12 -23.05
C SER A 837 21.69 -0.74 -24.44
N ALA A 838 22.69 -0.27 -25.20
CA ALA A 838 22.92 -0.63 -26.59
C ALA A 838 23.54 -2.04 -26.80
N THR A 839 24.20 -2.60 -25.77
CA THR A 839 24.90 -3.90 -25.84
C THR A 839 24.95 -4.54 -24.44
N HIS A 840 24.70 -5.85 -24.35
CA HIS A 840 24.84 -6.61 -23.11
C HIS A 840 25.81 -7.77 -23.31
N THR A 841 26.76 -7.97 -22.41
CA THR A 841 27.72 -9.08 -22.51
C THR A 841 27.97 -9.66 -21.14
N THR A 842 27.86 -10.99 -21.04
CA THR A 842 28.46 -11.72 -19.94
C THR A 842 29.85 -12.15 -20.39
N ASN A 843 30.87 -11.55 -19.80
CA ASN A 843 32.27 -11.84 -20.07
C ASN A 843 32.74 -12.95 -19.14
N PHE A 844 33.24 -14.04 -19.70
CA PHE A 844 33.96 -15.09 -19.00
C PHE A 844 35.46 -14.87 -19.23
N ILE A 845 36.19 -14.59 -18.15
CA ILE A 845 37.62 -14.30 -18.18
C ILE A 845 38.35 -15.48 -17.52
N LEU A 846 39.19 -16.18 -18.27
CA LEU A 846 39.90 -17.37 -17.81
C LEU A 846 41.38 -17.06 -17.60
N ASP A 847 41.83 -17.05 -16.35
CA ASP A 847 43.23 -16.85 -15.96
C ASP A 847 43.82 -18.16 -15.43
N GLY A 848 44.31 -19.00 -16.34
CA GLY A 848 44.88 -20.32 -16.05
C GLY A 848 43.85 -21.35 -15.60
N ALA A 849 42.56 -21.14 -15.88
CA ALA A 849 41.45 -21.97 -15.44
C ALA A 849 40.77 -22.72 -16.59
N ASP A 850 40.30 -23.94 -16.33
CA ASP A 850 39.36 -24.64 -17.23
C ASP A 850 37.92 -24.39 -16.77
N PHE A 851 37.05 -23.98 -17.69
CA PHE A 851 35.64 -23.68 -17.41
C PHE A 851 34.68 -24.56 -18.21
N GLY A 852 33.76 -25.22 -17.50
CA GLY A 852 32.64 -25.98 -18.07
C GLY A 852 31.30 -25.30 -17.81
N PHE A 853 30.42 -25.21 -18.80
CA PHE A 853 29.05 -24.74 -18.61
C PHE A 853 28.07 -25.78 -19.13
N ASN A 854 27.37 -26.44 -18.22
CA ASN A 854 26.43 -27.51 -18.51
C ASN A 854 24.99 -26.99 -18.34
N VAL A 855 24.13 -27.19 -19.33
CA VAL A 855 22.73 -26.75 -19.28
C VAL A 855 21.84 -27.91 -19.67
N LEU A 856 20.95 -28.29 -18.76
CA LEU A 856 19.96 -29.34 -18.93
C LEU A 856 18.55 -28.74 -18.81
N SER A 857 17.73 -28.92 -19.85
CA SER A 857 16.31 -28.52 -19.85
C SER A 857 15.46 -29.66 -20.43
N GLU A 858 15.10 -30.61 -19.58
CA GLU A 858 14.41 -31.84 -20.00
C GLU A 858 12.88 -31.68 -20.08
N THR A 859 12.33 -30.59 -19.53
CA THR A 859 10.89 -30.31 -19.52
C THR A 859 10.51 -29.23 -20.53
N ALA A 860 9.77 -29.62 -21.58
CA ALA A 860 9.21 -28.69 -22.55
C ALA A 860 8.21 -27.73 -21.86
N PRO A 861 8.13 -26.44 -22.25
CA PRO A 861 8.73 -25.82 -23.44
C PRO A 861 10.01 -24.99 -23.16
N ASN A 862 10.69 -25.18 -22.03
CA ASN A 862 11.71 -24.23 -21.58
C ASN A 862 12.96 -24.24 -22.49
N PRO A 863 13.37 -23.10 -23.09
CA PRO A 863 14.61 -23.01 -23.85
C PRO A 863 15.82 -23.22 -22.92
N GLY A 864 16.89 -23.83 -23.43
CA GLY A 864 18.09 -24.11 -22.63
C GLY A 864 18.84 -22.84 -22.24
N LEU A 865 19.22 -22.03 -23.22
CA LEU A 865 19.89 -20.76 -23.04
C LEU A 865 19.21 -19.70 -23.91
N SER A 866 18.48 -18.77 -23.30
CA SER A 866 17.82 -17.67 -24.02
C SER A 866 18.33 -16.31 -23.55
N MET A 867 19.06 -15.64 -24.45
CA MET A 867 19.77 -14.40 -24.17
C MET A 867 19.35 -13.23 -25.07
N VAL A 868 18.17 -13.29 -25.71
CA VAL A 868 17.66 -12.17 -26.53
C VAL A 868 16.19 -11.94 -26.24
N GLY A 869 15.81 -10.69 -25.96
CA GLY A 869 14.42 -10.31 -25.77
C GLY A 869 13.72 -10.29 -27.12
N THR A 870 12.59 -10.98 -27.25
CA THR A 870 11.89 -11.24 -28.51
C THR A 870 11.51 -9.98 -29.31
N SER A 871 11.47 -8.79 -28.68
CA SER A 871 11.11 -7.53 -29.31
C SER A 871 12.28 -6.67 -29.84
N GLU A 872 13.54 -6.98 -29.53
CA GLU A 872 14.69 -6.08 -29.79
C GLU A 872 15.88 -6.72 -30.53
N VAL A 873 15.73 -7.93 -31.06
CA VAL A 873 16.78 -8.74 -31.74
C VAL A 873 17.55 -8.01 -32.85
N ASN A 874 16.93 -7.02 -33.50
CA ASN A 874 17.52 -6.23 -34.59
C ASN A 874 18.20 -4.93 -34.13
N LYS A 875 18.05 -4.55 -32.86
CA LYS A 875 18.62 -3.32 -32.30
C LYS A 875 19.91 -3.59 -31.52
N TYR A 876 19.92 -4.62 -30.68
CA TYR A 876 20.98 -4.86 -29.72
C TYR A 876 21.58 -6.26 -29.85
N SER A 877 22.84 -6.40 -29.42
CA SER A 877 23.52 -7.69 -29.31
C SER A 877 23.69 -8.10 -27.84
N SER A 878 23.45 -9.38 -27.56
CA SER A 878 23.49 -10.01 -26.25
C SER A 878 23.96 -11.47 -26.34
N GLY A 879 24.82 -11.84 -25.39
CA GLY A 879 25.37 -13.17 -25.29
C GLY A 879 26.71 -13.20 -24.56
N PHE A 880 27.58 -14.14 -24.94
CA PHE A 880 28.81 -14.46 -24.20
C PHE A 880 30.07 -13.99 -24.90
N ALA A 881 31.06 -13.58 -24.11
CA ALA A 881 32.41 -13.31 -24.55
C ALA A 881 33.40 -14.08 -23.67
N PHE A 882 34.34 -14.79 -24.29
CA PHE A 882 35.38 -15.57 -23.63
C PHE A 882 36.75 -14.97 -23.94
N SER A 883 37.58 -14.85 -22.90
CA SER A 883 38.93 -14.28 -23.03
C SER A 883 39.90 -14.91 -22.01
N GLY A 884 41.20 -14.75 -22.25
CA GLY A 884 42.26 -15.22 -21.35
C GLY A 884 43.02 -16.44 -21.88
N ASN A 885 43.62 -17.25 -21.01
CA ASN A 885 44.57 -18.32 -21.36
C ASN A 885 44.12 -19.74 -20.94
N GLY A 886 42.85 -19.90 -20.56
CA GLY A 886 42.23 -21.18 -20.18
C GLY A 886 41.36 -21.83 -21.26
N ASN A 887 40.78 -23.00 -20.97
CA ASN A 887 39.85 -23.68 -21.88
C ASN A 887 38.38 -23.45 -21.47
N ALA A 888 37.47 -23.32 -22.44
CA ALA A 888 36.04 -23.16 -22.21
C ALA A 888 35.23 -24.23 -22.98
N GLN A 889 34.34 -24.91 -22.28
CA GLN A 889 33.42 -25.90 -22.88
C GLN A 889 31.98 -25.64 -22.43
N LEU A 890 31.08 -25.49 -23.40
CA LEU A 890 29.64 -25.37 -23.18
C LEU A 890 28.96 -26.65 -23.68
N ASN A 891 28.19 -27.32 -22.81
CA ASN A 891 27.43 -28.52 -23.12
C ASN A 891 25.95 -28.26 -22.81
N ILE A 892 25.09 -28.25 -23.83
CA ILE A 892 23.68 -27.89 -23.70
C ILE A 892 22.81 -29.00 -24.27
N HIS A 893 21.86 -29.48 -23.48
CA HIS A 893 20.88 -30.47 -23.91
C HIS A 893 19.47 -30.03 -23.51
N THR A 894 18.56 -29.99 -24.48
CA THR A 894 17.18 -29.53 -24.26
C THR A 894 16.18 -30.37 -25.03
N ASN A 895 14.95 -30.37 -24.54
CA ASN A 895 13.80 -30.96 -25.21
C ASN A 895 12.74 -29.88 -25.50
N SER A 896 13.09 -28.88 -26.32
CA SER A 896 12.23 -27.70 -26.59
C SER A 896 11.77 -27.64 -28.05
N PRO A 897 10.49 -27.32 -28.34
CA PRO A 897 10.04 -27.05 -29.70
C PRO A 897 10.64 -25.76 -30.29
N GLU A 898 11.19 -24.88 -29.44
CA GLU A 898 11.90 -23.66 -29.82
C GLU A 898 13.41 -23.94 -29.97
N GLU A 899 14.26 -22.92 -29.83
CA GLU A 899 15.71 -23.03 -29.90
C GLU A 899 16.33 -23.51 -28.57
N ALA A 900 17.37 -24.37 -28.60
CA ALA A 900 18.13 -24.71 -27.39
C ALA A 900 19.03 -23.56 -26.95
N ILE A 901 19.72 -22.92 -27.90
CA ILE A 901 20.46 -21.67 -27.70
C ILE A 901 19.85 -20.59 -28.57
N TYR A 902 19.51 -19.47 -27.94
CA TYR A 902 19.13 -18.24 -28.60
C TYR A 902 19.95 -17.06 -28.09
N LEU A 903 20.97 -16.67 -28.85
CA LEU A 903 21.85 -15.52 -28.57
C LEU A 903 22.26 -14.85 -29.87
N ASN A 904 22.62 -13.57 -29.84
CA ASN A 904 23.12 -12.90 -31.05
C ASN A 904 24.51 -12.28 -30.83
N ARG A 905 25.20 -12.65 -29.76
CA ARG A 905 26.62 -12.35 -29.52
C ARG A 905 27.35 -13.57 -28.97
N LEU A 906 28.41 -13.98 -29.65
CA LEU A 906 29.31 -15.02 -29.15
C LEU A 906 30.73 -14.73 -29.65
N THR A 907 31.69 -14.60 -28.74
CA THR A 907 33.09 -14.38 -29.15
C THR A 907 34.09 -15.09 -28.24
N ASN A 908 35.16 -15.60 -28.85
CA ASN A 908 36.33 -16.15 -28.15
C ASN A 908 37.65 -15.62 -28.73
N LYS A 909 37.62 -14.50 -29.48
CA LYS A 909 38.80 -14.00 -30.21
C LYS A 909 39.99 -13.66 -29.29
N ASP A 910 39.69 -13.34 -28.04
CA ASP A 910 40.67 -12.97 -27.01
C ASP A 910 40.97 -14.16 -26.07
N LEU A 911 40.50 -15.37 -26.41
CA LEU A 911 40.80 -16.61 -25.70
C LEU A 911 41.95 -17.34 -26.41
N LEU A 912 43.04 -17.60 -25.69
CA LEU A 912 44.22 -18.32 -26.20
C LEU A 912 44.07 -19.84 -26.11
N GLY A 913 43.19 -20.34 -25.23
CA GLY A 913 42.90 -21.76 -25.09
C GLY A 913 41.75 -22.25 -25.98
N ASN A 914 41.33 -23.50 -25.77
CA ASN A 914 40.31 -24.13 -26.62
C ASN A 914 38.90 -23.65 -26.23
N PHE A 915 38.07 -23.39 -27.25
CA PHE A 915 36.65 -23.13 -27.08
C PHE A 915 35.83 -24.24 -27.76
N SER A 916 34.93 -24.88 -27.02
CA SER A 916 33.99 -25.86 -27.56
C SER A 916 32.55 -25.58 -27.16
N LEU A 917 31.62 -25.76 -28.09
CA LEU A 917 30.19 -25.58 -27.91
C LEU A 917 29.46 -26.81 -28.47
N ASN A 918 28.87 -27.62 -27.59
CA ASN A 918 28.12 -28.82 -27.93
C ASN A 918 26.66 -28.64 -27.53
N VAL A 919 25.75 -28.70 -28.50
CA VAL A 919 24.34 -28.39 -28.29
C VAL A 919 23.47 -29.45 -28.92
N THR A 920 22.53 -29.99 -28.15
CA THR A 920 21.52 -30.93 -28.62
C THR A 920 20.14 -30.40 -28.26
N ASN A 921 19.27 -30.24 -29.26
CA ASN A 921 17.85 -30.03 -29.07
C ASN A 921 17.07 -31.18 -29.69
N ASP A 922 16.29 -31.90 -28.89
CA ASP A 922 15.59 -33.09 -29.35
C ASP A 922 14.43 -32.77 -30.30
N ILE A 923 13.87 -31.55 -30.25
CA ILE A 923 12.72 -31.14 -31.06
C ILE A 923 13.05 -29.96 -32.00
N GLY A 924 13.33 -28.75 -31.52
CA GLY A 924 13.48 -27.55 -32.36
C GLY A 924 14.92 -27.30 -32.83
N ASP A 925 15.26 -26.06 -33.16
CA ASP A 925 16.61 -25.67 -33.57
C ASP A 925 17.62 -25.87 -32.43
N ALA A 926 18.86 -26.25 -32.72
CA ALA A 926 19.88 -26.38 -31.68
C ALA A 926 20.54 -25.03 -31.36
N ILE A 927 21.22 -24.42 -32.34
CA ILE A 927 21.89 -23.12 -32.15
C ILE A 927 21.30 -22.10 -33.08
N VAL A 928 20.81 -20.98 -32.54
CA VAL A 928 20.20 -19.90 -33.31
C VAL A 928 20.76 -18.55 -32.95
N MET A 929 21.15 -17.79 -33.97
CA MET A 929 21.69 -16.44 -33.83
C MET A 929 21.07 -15.50 -34.86
N LEU A 930 20.20 -14.58 -34.43
CA LEU A 930 19.41 -13.73 -35.33
C LEU A 930 19.61 -12.22 -35.07
N GLY A 931 19.39 -11.40 -36.11
CA GLY A 931 19.26 -9.95 -36.00
C GLY A 931 20.58 -9.20 -36.02
N HIS A 932 20.83 -8.32 -35.04
CA HIS A 932 22.08 -7.57 -34.90
C HIS A 932 23.19 -8.46 -34.32
N THR A 933 23.67 -9.40 -35.13
CA THR A 933 24.61 -10.44 -34.72
C THR A 933 26.07 -9.93 -34.60
N ALA A 934 26.72 -10.27 -33.50
CA ALA A 934 28.13 -9.98 -33.20
C ALA A 934 28.86 -11.29 -32.85
N VAL A 935 29.17 -12.10 -33.85
CA VAL A 935 29.68 -13.48 -33.68
C VAL A 935 31.10 -13.56 -34.24
N ASN A 936 32.10 -13.62 -33.36
CA ASN A 936 33.51 -13.59 -33.72
C ASN A 936 34.24 -14.75 -33.07
N LEU A 937 34.33 -15.85 -33.82
CA LEU A 937 34.85 -17.13 -33.35
C LEU A 937 36.16 -17.46 -34.05
N VAL A 938 37.15 -17.93 -33.29
CA VAL A 938 38.48 -18.32 -33.78
C VAL A 938 38.89 -19.66 -33.17
N ASN A 939 39.33 -20.62 -33.99
CA ASN A 939 39.79 -21.95 -33.56
C ASN A 939 38.79 -22.70 -32.65
N ALA A 940 37.48 -22.46 -32.85
CA ALA A 940 36.42 -23.08 -32.07
C ALA A 940 35.92 -24.39 -32.69
N THR A 941 35.48 -25.32 -31.85
CA THR A 941 34.73 -26.52 -32.26
C THR A 941 33.26 -26.36 -31.84
N ILE A 942 32.35 -26.29 -32.81
CA ILE A 942 30.92 -26.10 -32.58
C ILE A 942 30.16 -27.29 -33.16
N THR A 943 29.31 -27.91 -32.34
CA THR A 943 28.42 -28.99 -32.76
C THR A 943 27.00 -28.68 -32.33
N GLY A 944 26.07 -28.64 -33.28
CA GLY A 944 24.63 -28.48 -33.01
C GLY A 944 23.84 -29.65 -33.60
N ILE A 945 23.03 -30.32 -32.77
CA ILE A 945 22.21 -31.48 -33.12
C ILE A 945 20.74 -31.13 -32.89
N SER A 946 19.93 -31.16 -33.93
CA SER A 946 18.50 -30.78 -33.90
C SER A 946 17.58 -31.91 -34.35
N GLY A 947 16.40 -32.01 -33.75
CA GLY A 947 15.32 -32.90 -34.19
C GLY A 947 14.64 -32.43 -35.48
N THR A 948 13.95 -31.29 -35.44
CA THR A 948 13.08 -30.81 -36.53
C THR A 948 13.58 -29.52 -37.17
N GLY A 949 14.39 -28.74 -36.44
CA GLY A 949 14.96 -27.46 -36.85
C GLY A 949 16.37 -27.57 -37.45
N ALA A 950 17.12 -26.48 -37.41
CA ALA A 950 18.51 -26.41 -37.85
C ALA A 950 19.49 -26.85 -36.75
N GLY A 951 20.55 -27.57 -37.13
CA GLY A 951 21.66 -27.85 -36.22
C GLY A 951 22.43 -26.58 -35.84
N PHE A 952 22.68 -25.70 -36.82
CA PHE A 952 23.23 -24.37 -36.59
C PHE A 952 22.59 -23.36 -37.54
N ARG A 953 21.97 -22.31 -37.01
CA ARG A 953 21.32 -21.24 -37.78
C ARG A 953 21.86 -19.88 -37.37
N LEU A 954 22.42 -19.15 -38.33
CA LEU A 954 22.85 -17.77 -38.14
C LEU A 954 22.25 -16.90 -39.24
N GLU A 955 21.53 -15.86 -38.82
CA GLU A 955 20.95 -14.86 -39.69
C GLU A 955 21.50 -13.48 -39.32
N SER A 956 22.04 -12.78 -40.31
CA SER A 956 22.77 -11.52 -40.16
C SER A 956 22.11 -10.40 -40.95
N THR A 957 22.23 -9.18 -40.45
CA THR A 957 21.68 -7.95 -41.06
C THR A 957 22.80 -6.99 -41.46
N ASP A 958 22.48 -5.86 -42.08
CA ASP A 958 23.48 -4.84 -42.45
C ASP A 958 24.28 -4.28 -41.26
N LYS A 959 23.77 -4.44 -40.03
CA LYS A 959 24.43 -4.01 -38.80
C LYS A 959 25.27 -5.12 -38.15
N SER A 960 25.20 -6.35 -38.66
CA SER A 960 25.93 -7.49 -38.11
C SER A 960 27.42 -7.44 -38.41
N ASN A 961 28.21 -8.06 -37.52
CA ASN A 961 29.63 -8.33 -37.71
C ASN A 961 29.91 -9.81 -37.35
N VAL A 962 30.07 -10.65 -38.37
CA VAL A 962 30.23 -12.10 -38.22
C VAL A 962 31.52 -12.56 -38.87
N SER A 963 32.43 -13.08 -38.05
CA SER A 963 33.70 -13.66 -38.47
C SER A 963 33.87 -15.07 -37.89
N LEU A 964 33.94 -16.06 -38.77
CA LEU A 964 34.10 -17.47 -38.42
C LEU A 964 35.43 -18.02 -38.95
N GLY A 965 36.55 -17.61 -38.33
CA GLY A 965 37.89 -17.98 -38.78
C GLY A 965 38.41 -19.28 -38.15
N ASN A 966 38.96 -20.20 -38.96
CA ASN A 966 39.57 -21.47 -38.50
C ASN A 966 38.69 -22.33 -37.58
N ASN A 967 37.36 -22.17 -37.63
CA ASN A 967 36.44 -22.94 -36.79
C ASN A 967 36.04 -24.26 -37.47
N THR A 968 35.72 -25.27 -36.68
CA THR A 968 35.01 -26.46 -37.14
C THR A 968 33.56 -26.39 -36.66
N ILE A 969 32.63 -26.17 -37.59
CA ILE A 969 31.19 -26.09 -37.28
C ILE A 969 30.49 -27.30 -37.88
N THR A 970 29.87 -28.10 -37.03
CA THR A 970 29.11 -29.28 -37.41
C THR A 970 27.65 -29.07 -37.04
N GLY A 971 26.77 -29.10 -38.04
CA GLY A 971 25.33 -28.99 -37.83
C GLY A 971 24.64 -30.25 -38.31
N ILE A 972 23.97 -30.95 -37.40
CA ILE A 972 23.23 -32.17 -37.67
C ILE A 972 21.76 -31.89 -37.41
N SER A 973 20.90 -32.20 -38.36
CA SER A 973 19.45 -32.15 -38.18
C SER A 973 18.80 -33.45 -38.63
N LYS A 974 17.75 -33.88 -37.93
CA LYS A 974 16.96 -35.03 -38.37
C LYS A 974 16.03 -34.69 -39.53
N THR A 975 15.26 -33.60 -39.50
CA THR A 975 14.39 -33.21 -40.65
C THR A 975 14.63 -31.82 -41.23
N GLY A 976 15.25 -30.91 -40.47
CA GLY A 976 15.61 -29.57 -40.91
C GLY A 976 16.99 -29.51 -41.57
N SER A 977 17.55 -28.32 -41.71
CA SER A 977 18.87 -28.16 -42.35
C SER A 977 20.01 -28.43 -41.36
N GLY A 978 21.12 -29.02 -41.80
CA GLY A 978 22.28 -29.19 -40.92
C GLY A 978 22.82 -27.83 -40.46
N ILE A 979 23.21 -26.98 -41.42
CA ILE A 979 23.70 -25.62 -41.19
C ILE A 979 22.92 -24.63 -42.06
N GLN A 980 22.56 -23.46 -41.51
CA GLN A 980 21.98 -22.33 -42.23
C GLN A 980 22.74 -21.04 -41.90
N LEU A 981 23.30 -20.39 -42.93
CA LEU A 981 23.98 -19.11 -42.80
C LEU A 981 23.35 -18.11 -43.79
N ILE A 982 22.69 -17.08 -43.28
CA ILE A 982 21.82 -16.19 -44.05
C ILE A 982 22.21 -14.72 -43.80
N GLY A 983 22.28 -13.91 -44.86
CA GLY A 983 22.29 -12.44 -44.74
C GLY A 983 23.58 -11.76 -45.21
N ASN A 984 23.95 -10.66 -44.53
CA ASN A 984 25.01 -9.73 -44.91
C ASN A 984 26.18 -9.75 -43.90
N ASN A 985 27.37 -9.32 -44.33
CA ASN A 985 28.56 -9.16 -43.47
C ASN A 985 29.00 -10.47 -42.77
N ILE A 986 28.94 -11.60 -43.47
CA ILE A 986 29.44 -12.90 -43.00
C ILE A 986 30.78 -13.20 -43.68
N THR A 987 31.84 -13.34 -42.90
CA THR A 987 33.16 -13.79 -43.38
C THR A 987 33.51 -15.14 -42.76
N LEU A 988 33.74 -16.14 -43.61
CA LEU A 988 34.28 -17.43 -43.21
C LEU A 988 35.68 -17.58 -43.81
N SER A 989 36.68 -17.85 -42.98
CA SER A 989 38.07 -17.96 -43.43
C SER A 989 38.74 -19.22 -42.90
N ASN A 990 39.29 -20.07 -43.76
CA ASN A 990 40.13 -21.23 -43.42
C ASN A 990 39.50 -22.25 -42.42
N GLY A 991 38.17 -22.23 -42.27
CA GLY A 991 37.42 -23.12 -41.38
C GLY A 991 36.78 -24.32 -42.11
N THR A 992 36.07 -25.15 -41.36
CA THR A 992 35.28 -26.28 -41.87
C THR A 992 33.81 -26.15 -41.47
N LEU A 993 32.91 -26.30 -42.43
CA LEU A 993 31.47 -26.44 -42.23
C LEU A 993 31.04 -27.86 -42.61
N ASN A 994 30.43 -28.60 -41.67
CA ASN A 994 29.91 -29.95 -41.89
C ASN A 994 28.42 -29.98 -41.57
N GLY A 995 27.59 -29.82 -42.58
CA GLY A 995 26.14 -29.87 -42.44
C GLY A 995 25.58 -31.24 -42.83
N THR A 996 24.74 -31.84 -41.99
CA THR A 996 24.11 -33.13 -42.25
C THR A 996 22.61 -33.08 -41.94
N THR A 997 21.78 -33.49 -42.89
CA THR A 997 20.37 -33.79 -42.69
C THR A 997 20.13 -35.28 -42.87
N THR A 998 19.68 -35.96 -41.82
CA THR A 998 19.59 -37.45 -41.81
C THR A 998 18.27 -37.99 -42.37
N SER A 999 17.21 -37.19 -42.44
CA SER A 999 15.92 -37.55 -43.04
C SER A 999 15.14 -36.30 -43.52
N GLY A 1000 14.04 -36.48 -44.25
CA GLY A 1000 13.23 -35.36 -44.74
C GLY A 1000 13.92 -34.50 -45.81
N ASN A 1001 13.36 -33.31 -46.06
CA ASN A 1001 13.72 -32.43 -47.19
C ASN A 1001 14.72 -31.31 -46.82
N GLY A 1002 15.21 -31.26 -45.58
CA GLY A 1002 16.21 -30.29 -45.17
C GLY A 1002 17.53 -30.44 -45.95
N SER A 1003 18.25 -29.33 -46.14
CA SER A 1003 19.54 -29.33 -46.84
C SER A 1003 20.69 -29.50 -45.86
N GLY A 1004 21.78 -30.14 -46.29
CA GLY A 1004 22.96 -30.33 -45.46
C GLY A 1004 23.53 -28.98 -45.01
N VAL A 1005 23.88 -28.12 -45.97
CA VAL A 1005 24.27 -26.71 -45.72
C VAL A 1005 23.44 -25.77 -46.59
N VAL A 1006 22.93 -24.70 -46.01
CA VAL A 1006 22.25 -23.59 -46.72
C VAL A 1006 23.06 -22.32 -46.55
N LEU A 1007 23.51 -21.74 -47.65
CA LEU A 1007 24.20 -20.44 -47.71
C LEU A 1007 23.31 -19.45 -48.47
N THR A 1008 22.68 -18.52 -47.74
CA THR A 1008 21.86 -17.48 -48.35
C THR A 1008 22.60 -16.14 -48.30
N GLY A 1009 23.29 -15.78 -49.38
CA GLY A 1009 24.23 -14.66 -49.43
C GLY A 1009 23.62 -13.31 -49.81
N GLY A 1010 24.05 -12.26 -49.12
CA GLY A 1010 23.78 -10.85 -49.43
C GLY A 1010 25.05 -10.01 -49.54
N SER A 1011 25.04 -8.75 -49.09
CA SER A 1011 26.19 -7.84 -49.15
C SER A 1011 27.33 -8.30 -48.22
N ASN A 1012 28.57 -8.29 -48.70
CA ASN A 1012 29.77 -8.67 -47.94
C ASN A 1012 29.74 -10.10 -47.36
N TYR A 1013 29.23 -11.07 -48.13
CA TYR A 1013 29.29 -12.49 -47.80
C TYR A 1013 30.53 -13.13 -48.47
N THR A 1014 31.50 -13.59 -47.68
CA THR A 1014 32.78 -14.12 -48.20
C THR A 1014 33.10 -15.51 -47.64
N LEU A 1015 33.43 -16.43 -48.54
CA LEU A 1015 34.06 -17.72 -48.26
C LEU A 1015 35.52 -17.65 -48.70
N ASP A 1016 36.45 -17.83 -47.78
CA ASP A 1016 37.89 -17.68 -48.05
C ASP A 1016 38.70 -18.87 -47.53
N GLY A 1017 39.14 -19.77 -48.41
CA GLY A 1017 39.87 -21.00 -48.01
C GLY A 1017 39.07 -21.99 -47.14
N VAL A 1018 37.73 -21.93 -47.17
CA VAL A 1018 36.85 -22.74 -46.31
C VAL A 1018 36.60 -24.13 -46.92
N SER A 1019 36.45 -25.16 -46.09
CA SER A 1019 35.92 -26.46 -46.51
C SER A 1019 34.45 -26.59 -46.12
N VAL A 1020 33.55 -26.68 -47.09
CA VAL A 1020 32.10 -26.83 -46.87
C VAL A 1020 31.68 -28.21 -47.35
N THR A 1021 31.22 -29.06 -46.43
CA THR A 1021 30.64 -30.36 -46.72
C THR A 1021 29.18 -30.39 -46.29
N GLY A 1022 28.29 -30.70 -47.22
CA GLY A 1022 26.86 -30.82 -46.96
C GLY A 1022 26.34 -32.18 -47.38
N THR A 1023 25.70 -32.91 -46.45
CA THR A 1023 25.08 -34.20 -46.70
C THR A 1023 23.58 -34.11 -46.41
N ALA A 1024 22.72 -34.54 -47.33
CA ALA A 1024 21.28 -34.52 -47.13
C ALA A 1024 20.63 -35.84 -47.56
N ALA A 1025 19.56 -36.24 -46.87
CA ALA A 1025 18.76 -37.39 -47.27
C ALA A 1025 17.95 -37.11 -48.55
N ALA A 1026 16.91 -36.27 -48.49
CA ALA A 1026 16.09 -35.92 -49.66
C ALA A 1026 16.17 -34.43 -50.07
N GLY A 1027 16.81 -33.57 -49.27
CA GLY A 1027 17.09 -32.17 -49.61
C GLY A 1027 18.40 -31.98 -50.38
N SER A 1028 18.83 -30.72 -50.54
CA SER A 1028 20.10 -30.44 -51.24
C SER A 1028 21.30 -30.71 -50.32
N GLY A 1029 22.36 -31.34 -50.81
CA GLY A 1029 23.61 -31.47 -50.05
C GLY A 1029 24.09 -30.09 -49.63
N ILE A 1030 24.24 -29.19 -50.60
CA ILE A 1030 24.49 -27.76 -50.37
C ILE A 1030 23.53 -26.91 -51.21
N ALA A 1031 22.84 -25.96 -50.58
CA ALA A 1031 21.98 -24.97 -51.24
C ALA A 1031 22.61 -23.57 -51.15
N VAL A 1032 22.80 -22.90 -52.29
CA VAL A 1032 23.31 -21.53 -52.37
C VAL A 1032 22.25 -20.61 -52.96
N ASN A 1033 21.82 -19.62 -52.19
CA ASN A 1033 20.79 -18.66 -52.58
C ASN A 1033 21.34 -17.23 -52.47
N GLY A 1034 21.51 -16.50 -53.57
CA GLY A 1034 22.03 -15.12 -53.55
C GLY A 1034 23.53 -15.00 -53.88
N THR A 1035 24.13 -13.86 -53.58
CA THR A 1035 25.51 -13.54 -53.99
C THR A 1035 26.48 -13.85 -52.86
N LEU A 1036 27.56 -14.56 -53.18
CA LEU A 1036 28.68 -14.79 -52.27
C LEU A 1036 30.00 -14.65 -53.03
N THR A 1037 31.04 -14.20 -52.32
CA THR A 1037 32.41 -14.11 -52.85
C THR A 1037 33.18 -15.35 -52.41
N VAL A 1038 33.80 -16.07 -53.35
CA VAL A 1038 34.60 -17.27 -53.07
C VAL A 1038 36.06 -17.02 -53.41
N ASN A 1039 36.95 -17.19 -52.43
CA ASN A 1039 38.37 -16.91 -52.54
C ASN A 1039 39.24 -18.11 -52.08
N ASN A 1040 40.53 -18.01 -52.42
CA ASN A 1040 41.67 -18.79 -51.91
C ASN A 1040 41.43 -20.28 -51.70
N GLY A 1041 40.98 -21.01 -52.74
CA GLY A 1041 40.93 -22.47 -52.70
C GLY A 1041 39.83 -23.07 -51.83
N THR A 1042 38.77 -22.32 -51.55
CA THR A 1042 37.53 -22.83 -50.90
C THR A 1042 37.04 -24.10 -51.60
N VAL A 1043 36.74 -25.14 -50.81
CA VAL A 1043 36.24 -26.44 -51.27
C VAL A 1043 34.79 -26.60 -50.87
N VAL A 1044 33.92 -26.95 -51.82
CA VAL A 1044 32.49 -27.15 -51.60
C VAL A 1044 32.12 -28.56 -52.08
N LYS A 1045 31.61 -29.40 -51.18
CA LYS A 1045 31.25 -30.79 -51.44
C LYS A 1045 29.84 -31.08 -50.94
N GLY A 1046 28.89 -31.16 -51.86
CA GLY A 1046 27.53 -31.57 -51.58
C GLY A 1046 27.28 -33.05 -51.91
N LEU A 1047 26.46 -33.72 -51.09
CA LEU A 1047 26.04 -35.10 -51.26
C LEU A 1047 24.56 -35.24 -50.88
N ALA A 1048 23.74 -35.68 -51.82
CA ALA A 1048 22.38 -36.16 -51.53
C ALA A 1048 22.37 -37.70 -51.56
N THR A 1049 21.94 -38.34 -50.49
CA THR A 1049 21.89 -39.82 -50.39
C THR A 1049 20.57 -40.40 -50.88
N GLY A 1050 19.56 -39.56 -51.15
CA GLY A 1050 18.23 -39.89 -51.67
C GLY A 1050 17.85 -39.02 -52.87
N GLY A 1051 16.60 -38.55 -52.95
CA GLY A 1051 16.06 -37.87 -54.15
C GLY A 1051 16.42 -36.39 -54.33
N GLY A 1052 17.32 -35.84 -53.52
CA GLY A 1052 17.71 -34.43 -53.53
C GLY A 1052 18.86 -34.10 -54.48
N ASN A 1053 19.21 -32.81 -54.58
CA ASN A 1053 20.33 -32.34 -55.41
C ASN A 1053 21.64 -32.40 -54.62
N GLY A 1054 22.67 -33.04 -55.17
CA GLY A 1054 23.99 -33.15 -54.57
C GLY A 1054 24.61 -31.81 -54.26
#